data_AF-A0AAN8TZ05-F1
#
_entry.id   AF-A0AAN8TZ05-F1
#
_cell.length_a   1.000
_cell.length_b   1.000
_cell.length_c   1.000
_cell.angle_alpha   90.00
_cell.angle_beta   90.00
_cell.angle_gamma   90.00
#
_symmetry.space_group_name_H-M   'P 1'
#
loop_
_entity.id
_entity.type
_entity.pdbx_description
1 polymer ?
#
loop_
_entity_poly.entity_id
_entity_poly.type
_entity_poly.pdbx_seq_one_letter_code
_entity_poly.pdbx_strand_id
1 'polypeptide(L)'
;MRRRAADYRRPVRRRLSCWIWSLLGIFSIVGFVLFVVHHHHDHEDHVEQPISERESRNEQVVHERMNLTQEMLSVNSYARQIAEQTTLAKAYIIIAKEHNNLHLAWELSTKIRSCQLLLSKAAMRDEPISLDEAEPNIRSLSSLILKAQDAHYDIATTMMTMKSHIQALEERANAASVQSMMFGQLTAESLPKNLHCLEMKLMADWLTKKSLQDFADERRNSPRLVDNNLYHFCIFSDNLLAVSVVINSTVANADHPKQLVFHIVTDSIHYGVMLAWFLNNDFKGSTVEVQNIDNFTWLNSSYSPAVKQLMSTDSRKYYFDGSQDTGVEPKFRNPKYIYLLNHLRFYIPEIYPQLEKIVFLDDDVVVQKDLTPLFSLDLHGNVNGAVETCLEAFHRYYKYLNFSNPLISSKFDPQACGWAFGMNVFDLIAWRKANVTARYHYWIEQNADRTIWKLGTLPPGLLAFYGMTEPLDRRWHVLGLGYDVNVDNRLIESAAVIHFNGNMKPWLKLRINRATIMFFRLWYCQEIAVDASLVVSAVGVLQGLLALQQQHFKPKPNTVLLASYPKSGTTWLKALLFAIKNRAELDFNTHHLLSSNPHELVPQLEAYAFKHPTNPTPNTCLIHSHLAFNCLPELANCKIVYVFRDPKDVLTSCWHFIQKLRPKELPFISLPEAFDQFTKGYSPFGPFWDHVMGYYKASLEFPKKVCFLKYEELKKDPIFNAKKLAEFLEQPFSLEEESEGIVERITELCSFEKLSNLEVNKEGTHTGFFIPTIPNNIFFRQGKVGDSKNHLSEEMIEVLDEITKQKLGFDLMNTSVTPLQNDLLVEEKTRYSFLHEYLTS
;
A
#
# COMPACT_ATOMS: atom_id res chain seq x y z
N MET A 1 25.46 68.51 3.23
CA MET A 1 25.69 69.79 3.92
C MET A 1 24.87 69.84 5.21
N ARG A 2 25.46 70.36 6.30
CA ARG A 2 24.84 70.63 7.61
C ARG A 2 23.57 71.49 7.50
N ARG A 3 22.59 71.29 8.40
CA ARG A 3 22.09 72.29 9.41
C ARG A 3 20.82 71.81 10.15
N ARG A 4 20.81 71.97 11.49
CA ARG A 4 19.60 72.12 12.35
C ARG A 4 19.03 73.55 12.16
N ALA A 5 17.82 74.00 12.53
CA ALA A 5 16.78 73.56 13.47
C ALA A 5 15.41 74.22 13.14
N ALA A 6 14.35 73.68 13.76
CA ALA A 6 13.07 74.22 14.27
C ALA A 6 12.42 75.50 13.68
N ASP A 7 11.19 75.37 13.18
CA ASP A 7 9.95 75.79 13.88
C ASP A 7 8.73 75.71 12.94
N TYR A 8 7.59 75.19 13.42
CA TYR A 8 6.24 75.79 13.30
C TYR A 8 5.10 74.80 13.68
N ARG A 9 4.26 75.26 14.62
CA ARG A 9 2.84 74.92 14.94
C ARG A 9 2.51 73.76 15.91
N ARG A 10 2.27 74.18 17.16
CA ARG A 10 1.11 73.97 18.08
C ARG A 10 0.30 72.64 18.08
N PRO A 11 -0.21 72.23 19.26
CA PRO A 11 -0.60 70.86 19.57
C PRO A 11 -2.04 70.54 19.17
N VAL A 12 -2.26 69.43 18.48
CA VAL A 12 -3.61 68.86 18.31
C VAL A 12 -3.75 67.66 19.24
N ARG A 13 -4.44 67.92 20.35
CA ARG A 13 -4.96 66.92 21.29
C ARG A 13 -5.96 66.02 20.54
N ARG A 14 -5.54 64.87 20.02
CA ARG A 14 -6.48 63.86 19.51
C ARG A 14 -7.04 63.07 20.70
N ARG A 15 -8.19 63.53 21.20
CA ARG A 15 -9.12 62.72 21.98
C ARG A 15 -9.43 61.46 21.16
N LEU A 16 -8.98 60.29 21.62
CA LEU A 16 -9.52 59.01 21.15
C LEU A 16 -11.03 59.04 21.41
N SER A 17 -11.80 58.85 20.34
CA SER A 17 -13.25 58.83 20.37
C SER A 17 -13.74 57.80 21.40
N CYS A 18 -14.74 58.17 22.22
CA CYS A 18 -15.31 57.30 23.25
C CYS A 18 -15.70 55.91 22.71
N TRP A 19 -16.03 55.79 21.42
CA TRP A 19 -16.31 54.53 20.75
C TRP A 19 -15.14 53.54 20.74
N ILE A 20 -13.89 54.01 20.67
CA ILE A 20 -12.71 53.13 20.69
C ILE A 20 -12.49 52.57 22.11
N TRP A 21 -12.76 53.37 23.13
CA TRP A 21 -12.77 52.90 24.52
C TRP A 21 -13.94 51.96 24.80
N SER A 22 -15.11 52.19 24.21
CA SER A 22 -16.24 51.26 24.27
C SER A 22 -15.92 49.92 23.59
N LEU A 23 -15.26 49.93 22.44
CA LEU A 23 -14.84 48.72 21.73
C LEU A 23 -13.80 47.93 22.54
N LEU A 24 -12.78 48.59 23.08
CA LEU A 24 -11.80 47.94 23.96
C LEU A 24 -12.45 47.39 25.23
N GLY A 25 -13.41 48.12 25.80
CA GLY A 25 -14.20 47.66 26.94
C GLY A 25 -15.02 46.40 26.61
N ILE A 26 -15.68 46.36 25.45
CA ILE A 26 -16.44 45.19 25.01
C ILE A 26 -15.52 43.99 24.79
N PHE A 27 -14.36 44.17 24.15
CA PHE A 27 -13.41 43.07 23.96
C PHE A 27 -12.85 42.54 25.28
N SER A 28 -12.58 43.41 26.27
CA SER A 28 -12.18 42.97 27.61
C SER A 28 -13.31 42.24 28.34
N ILE A 29 -14.56 42.68 28.20
CA ILE A 29 -15.71 42.01 28.83
C ILE A 29 -15.95 40.63 28.19
N VAL A 30 -15.90 40.52 26.86
CA VAL A 30 -16.05 39.24 26.15
C VAL A 30 -14.90 38.29 26.50
N GLY A 31 -13.66 38.79 26.56
CA GLY A 31 -12.52 38.00 27.02
C GLY A 31 -12.67 37.52 28.47
N PHE A 32 -13.19 38.37 29.35
CA PHE A 32 -13.45 37.99 30.74
C PHE A 32 -14.61 36.99 30.87
N VAL A 33 -15.69 37.13 30.08
CA VAL A 33 -16.79 36.17 30.05
C VAL A 33 -16.31 34.82 29.52
N LEU A 34 -15.49 34.78 28.47
CA LEU A 34 -14.90 33.54 27.97
C LEU A 34 -13.95 32.91 28.97
N PHE A 35 -13.15 33.72 29.68
CA PHE A 35 -12.29 33.23 30.75
C PHE A 35 -13.10 32.65 31.92
N VAL A 36 -14.17 33.33 32.34
CA VAL A 36 -15.06 32.87 33.42
C VAL A 36 -15.83 31.62 33.00
N VAL A 37 -16.33 31.53 31.77
CA VAL A 37 -17.02 30.32 31.27
C VAL A 37 -16.06 29.14 31.16
N HIS A 38 -14.81 29.37 30.73
CA HIS A 38 -13.80 28.32 30.69
C HIS A 38 -13.43 27.86 32.12
N HIS A 39 -13.25 28.78 33.06
CA HIS A 39 -12.93 28.43 34.45
C HIS A 39 -14.10 27.89 35.26
N HIS A 40 -15.35 28.19 34.89
CA HIS A 40 -16.55 27.59 35.51
C HIS A 40 -16.87 26.20 34.97
N HIS A 41 -16.32 25.79 33.82
CA HIS A 41 -16.46 24.42 33.33
C HIS A 41 -15.46 23.44 33.97
N ASP A 42 -14.33 23.93 34.50
CA ASP A 42 -13.31 23.10 35.17
C ASP A 42 -13.54 22.94 36.69
N HIS A 43 -14.66 23.43 37.24
CA HIS A 43 -14.94 23.40 38.69
C HIS A 43 -16.25 22.71 39.12
N GLU A 44 -16.92 21.97 38.22
CA GLU A 44 -17.96 20.99 38.59
C GLU A 44 -17.42 19.55 38.48
N ASP A 45 -16.31 19.26 39.17
CA ASP A 45 -16.03 17.90 39.64
C ASP A 45 -16.21 17.89 41.17
N HIS A 46 -17.42 17.50 41.57
CA HIS A 46 -17.78 17.33 42.97
C HIS A 46 -16.98 16.18 43.59
N VAL A 47 -16.25 16.52 44.65
CA VAL A 47 -15.72 15.61 45.67
C VAL A 47 -16.89 15.02 46.47
N GLU A 48 -17.05 13.70 46.47
CA GLU A 48 -17.69 12.97 47.58
C GLU A 48 -16.74 11.90 48.13
N GLN A 49 -16.59 11.92 49.46
CA GLN A 49 -15.90 10.92 50.28
C GLN A 49 -16.93 9.87 50.79
N PRO A 50 -16.49 8.78 51.45
CA PRO A 50 -16.88 7.40 51.14
C PRO A 50 -18.12 6.90 51.90
N ILE A 51 -18.97 6.10 51.23
CA ILE A 51 -19.93 5.21 51.90
C ILE A 51 -19.89 3.84 51.25
N SER A 52 -19.72 2.84 52.11
CA SER A 52 -19.80 1.39 51.88
C SER A 52 -21.20 0.96 51.44
N GLU A 53 -21.33 0.21 50.33
CA GLU A 53 -22.41 -0.76 50.04
C GLU A 53 -22.00 -1.52 48.75
N ARG A 54 -21.55 -2.78 48.81
CA ARG A 54 -22.34 -4.02 48.81
C ARG A 54 -23.32 -4.15 47.62
N GLU A 55 -23.03 -5.16 46.78
CA GLU A 55 -23.89 -5.87 45.81
C GLU A 55 -24.16 -5.28 44.40
N SER A 56 -23.38 -5.81 43.45
CA SER A 56 -23.77 -6.34 42.12
C SER A 56 -24.71 -5.53 41.21
N ARG A 57 -24.17 -5.09 40.06
CA ARG A 57 -24.82 -5.27 38.74
C ARG A 57 -23.79 -5.18 37.61
N ASN A 58 -23.78 -6.21 36.76
CA ASN A 58 -22.97 -6.37 35.56
C ASN A 58 -23.27 -5.28 34.51
N GLU A 59 -22.27 -4.51 34.11
CA GLU A 59 -22.23 -3.89 32.78
C GLU A 59 -20.95 -4.35 32.07
N GLN A 60 -21.12 -5.21 31.06
CA GLN A 60 -20.06 -5.70 30.18
C GLN A 60 -19.64 -4.58 29.22
N VAL A 61 -18.50 -3.96 29.49
CA VAL A 61 -17.79 -3.11 28.53
C VAL A 61 -17.20 -4.00 27.44
N VAL A 62 -17.63 -3.80 26.20
CA VAL A 62 -17.10 -4.49 25.02
C VAL A 62 -15.69 -3.95 24.73
N HIS A 63 -14.66 -4.73 25.05
CA HIS A 63 -13.29 -4.41 24.69
C HIS A 63 -13.05 -4.60 23.18
N GLU A 64 -12.65 -3.54 22.48
CA GLU A 64 -12.04 -3.62 21.15
C GLU A 64 -10.82 -4.56 21.19
N ARG A 65 -10.76 -5.53 20.27
CA ARG A 65 -9.64 -6.47 20.17
C ARG A 65 -8.40 -5.73 19.66
N MET A 66 -7.41 -5.55 20.53
CA MET A 66 -6.09 -5.03 20.17
C MET A 66 -5.12 -6.19 19.96
N ASN A 67 -4.35 -6.18 18.86
CA ASN A 67 -3.18 -7.06 18.71
C ASN A 67 -2.15 -6.72 19.80
N LEU A 68 -1.30 -7.66 20.26
CA LEU A 68 -0.28 -7.42 21.29
C LEU A 68 0.55 -6.15 21.05
N THR A 69 0.85 -5.81 19.80
CA THR A 69 1.58 -4.57 19.45
C THR A 69 0.79 -3.30 19.76
N GLN A 70 -0.53 -3.33 19.54
CA GLN A 70 -1.46 -2.26 19.92
C GLN A 70 -1.74 -2.26 21.42
N GLU A 71 -1.80 -3.44 22.04
CA GLU A 71 -1.91 -3.60 23.49
C GLU A 71 -0.73 -2.93 24.19
N MET A 72 0.51 -3.16 23.71
CA MET A 72 1.71 -2.51 24.23
C MET A 72 1.73 -0.99 24.06
N LEU A 73 0.94 -0.43 23.14
CA LEU A 73 0.78 1.03 22.97
C LEU A 73 -0.33 1.60 23.86
N SER A 74 -1.29 0.77 24.28
CA SER A 74 -2.40 1.18 25.15
C SER A 74 -1.93 1.42 26.58
N VAL A 75 -2.34 2.54 27.17
CA VAL A 75 -1.97 2.93 28.54
C VAL A 75 -2.58 1.99 29.58
N ASN A 76 -3.73 1.37 29.27
CA ASN A 76 -4.49 0.55 30.20
C ASN A 76 -4.28 -0.97 30.00
N SER A 77 -3.29 -1.36 29.21
CA SER A 77 -3.00 -2.78 28.91
C SER A 77 -2.15 -3.44 29.99
N TYR A 78 -2.57 -4.64 30.42
CA TYR A 78 -1.77 -5.49 31.29
C TYR A 78 -0.50 -6.00 30.60
N ALA A 79 -0.50 -6.24 29.29
CA ALA A 79 0.71 -6.59 28.54
C ALA A 79 1.77 -5.49 28.58
N ARG A 80 1.37 -4.23 28.43
CA ARG A 80 2.26 -3.09 28.60
C ARG A 80 2.82 -3.03 30.02
N GLN A 81 1.97 -3.13 31.03
CA GLN A 81 2.38 -3.08 32.44
C GLN A 81 3.38 -4.19 32.79
N ILE A 82 3.13 -5.43 32.33
CA ILE A 82 4.04 -6.57 32.53
C ILE A 82 5.39 -6.33 31.85
N ALA A 83 5.40 -5.78 30.62
CA ALA A 83 6.62 -5.47 29.89
C ALA A 83 7.46 -4.37 30.57
N GLU A 84 6.81 -3.30 31.05
CA GLU A 84 7.46 -2.21 31.79
C GLU A 84 8.06 -2.71 33.11
N GLN A 85 7.29 -3.46 33.91
CA GLN A 85 7.80 -4.04 35.17
C GLN A 85 8.92 -5.05 34.93
N THR A 86 8.83 -5.86 33.86
CA THR A 86 9.88 -6.79 33.47
C THR A 86 11.18 -6.05 33.13
N THR A 87 11.09 -4.91 32.47
CA THR A 87 12.25 -4.07 32.13
C THR A 87 12.89 -3.51 33.39
N LEU A 88 12.09 -2.99 34.33
CA LEU A 88 12.58 -2.51 35.62
C LEU A 88 13.25 -3.63 36.44
N ALA A 89 12.63 -4.81 36.49
CA ALA A 89 13.16 -5.97 37.20
C ALA A 89 14.51 -6.45 36.63
N LYS A 90 14.71 -6.36 35.31
CA LYS A 90 16.01 -6.69 34.67
C LYS A 90 17.14 -5.78 35.14
N ALA A 91 16.88 -4.49 35.36
CA ALA A 91 17.87 -3.58 35.93
C ALA A 91 18.24 -3.99 37.36
N TYR A 92 17.25 -4.32 38.20
CA TYR A 92 17.49 -4.79 39.57
C TYR A 92 18.22 -6.13 39.66
N ILE A 93 18.13 -7.01 38.65
CA ILE A 93 18.96 -8.23 38.60
C ILE A 93 20.45 -7.88 38.52
N ILE A 94 20.82 -6.88 37.72
CA ILE A 94 22.21 -6.47 37.56
C ILE A 94 22.72 -5.91 38.89
N ILE A 95 21.95 -5.00 39.50
CA ILE A 95 22.27 -4.40 40.81
C ILE A 95 22.40 -5.48 41.88
N ALA A 96 21.45 -6.42 41.95
CA ALA A 96 21.48 -7.51 42.92
C ALA A 96 22.71 -8.42 42.75
N LYS A 97 23.12 -8.71 41.51
CA LYS A 97 24.32 -9.49 41.22
C LYS A 97 25.61 -8.77 41.61
N GLU A 98 25.73 -7.48 41.29
CA GLU A 98 26.90 -6.66 41.66
C GLU A 98 27.11 -6.58 43.17
N HIS A 99 26.03 -6.65 43.95
CA HIS A 99 26.06 -6.65 45.42
C HIS A 99 26.01 -8.06 46.03
N ASN A 100 26.33 -9.11 45.26
CA ASN A 100 26.31 -10.51 45.69
C ASN A 100 24.97 -11.03 46.26
N ASN A 101 23.85 -10.35 46.01
CA ASN A 101 22.51 -10.82 46.36
C ASN A 101 21.96 -11.75 45.25
N LEU A 102 22.61 -12.90 45.10
CA LEU A 102 22.30 -13.88 44.05
C LEU A 102 20.90 -14.50 44.22
N HIS A 103 20.41 -14.58 45.46
CA HIS A 103 19.07 -15.08 45.76
C HIS A 103 17.98 -14.19 45.15
N LEU A 104 18.03 -12.88 45.40
CA LEU A 104 17.08 -11.93 44.83
C LEU A 104 17.18 -11.87 43.31
N ALA A 105 18.40 -11.93 42.77
CA ALA A 105 18.62 -11.99 41.33
C ALA A 105 17.97 -13.24 40.69
N TRP A 106 18.01 -14.38 41.38
CA TRP A 106 17.36 -15.62 40.94
C TRP A 106 15.83 -15.54 41.03
N GLU A 107 15.27 -14.99 42.12
CA GLU A 107 13.82 -14.77 42.29
C GLU A 107 13.27 -13.86 41.17
N LEU A 108 13.93 -12.72 40.92
CA LEU A 108 13.58 -11.80 39.83
C LEU A 108 13.69 -12.49 38.46
N SER A 109 14.77 -13.23 38.21
CA SER A 109 14.98 -13.92 36.92
C SER A 109 13.88 -14.95 36.64
N THR A 110 13.48 -15.71 37.66
CA THR A 110 12.42 -16.71 37.55
C THR A 110 11.09 -16.06 37.22
N LYS A 111 10.78 -14.94 37.89
CA LYS A 111 9.51 -14.26 37.68
C LYS A 111 9.43 -13.53 36.33
N ILE A 112 10.55 -12.99 35.84
CA ILE A 112 10.65 -12.44 34.49
C ILE A 112 10.35 -13.49 33.42
N ARG A 113 10.87 -14.73 33.56
CA ARG A 113 10.56 -15.81 32.60
C ARG A 113 9.07 -16.13 32.57
N SER A 114 8.40 -16.14 33.72
CA SER A 114 6.95 -16.32 33.82
C SER A 114 6.18 -15.22 33.08
N CYS A 115 6.60 -13.96 33.26
CA CYS A 115 6.02 -12.82 32.57
C CYS A 115 6.24 -12.87 31.05
N GLN A 116 7.45 -13.23 30.61
CA GLN A 116 7.78 -13.40 29.19
C GLN A 116 6.98 -14.54 28.54
N LEU A 117 6.77 -15.63 29.26
CA LEU A 117 5.93 -16.74 28.79
C LEU A 117 4.47 -16.30 28.62
N LEU A 118 3.95 -15.49 29.54
CA LEU A 118 2.59 -14.96 29.43
C LEU A 118 2.44 -14.02 28.23
N LEU A 119 3.38 -13.08 28.03
CA LEU A 119 3.41 -12.21 26.86
C LEU A 119 3.49 -13.01 25.55
N SER A 120 4.31 -14.07 25.53
CA SER A 120 4.41 -14.98 24.37
C SER A 120 3.11 -15.72 24.10
N LYS A 121 2.43 -16.23 25.14
CA LYS A 121 1.12 -16.88 25.00
C LYS A 121 0.05 -15.91 24.47
N ALA A 122 0.04 -14.68 24.96
CA ALA A 122 -0.85 -13.64 24.45
C ALA A 122 -0.57 -13.32 22.98
N ALA A 123 0.71 -13.17 22.60
CA ALA A 123 1.13 -12.97 21.21
C ALA A 123 0.63 -14.08 20.27
N MET A 124 0.70 -15.33 20.73
CA MET A 124 0.31 -16.51 19.94
C MET A 124 -1.21 -16.69 19.85
N ARG A 125 -1.97 -16.13 20.79
CA ARG A 125 -3.45 -16.21 20.83
C ARG A 125 -4.12 -15.03 20.14
N ASP A 126 -3.40 -13.91 19.95
CA ASP A 126 -3.92 -12.64 19.45
C ASP A 126 -5.14 -12.13 20.27
N GLU A 127 -5.11 -12.43 21.58
CA GLU A 127 -6.10 -12.02 22.58
C GLU A 127 -5.40 -11.22 23.70
N PRO A 128 -6.01 -10.15 24.21
CA PRO A 128 -5.42 -9.34 25.27
C PRO A 128 -5.32 -10.13 26.58
N ILE A 129 -4.28 -9.84 27.37
CA ILE A 129 -4.07 -10.51 28.66
C ILE A 129 -5.22 -10.13 29.61
N SER A 130 -5.91 -11.13 30.17
CA SER A 130 -6.98 -10.88 31.14
C SER A 130 -6.43 -10.49 32.52
N LEU A 131 -7.26 -9.85 33.34
CA LEU A 131 -6.89 -9.50 34.71
C LEU A 131 -6.46 -10.75 35.51
N ASP A 132 -7.20 -11.86 35.37
CA ASP A 132 -6.92 -13.12 36.08
C ASP A 132 -5.56 -13.73 35.71
N GLU A 133 -5.15 -13.58 34.45
CA GLU A 133 -3.84 -14.05 33.97
C GLU A 133 -2.70 -13.10 34.42
N ALA A 134 -2.97 -11.79 34.44
CA ALA A 134 -1.99 -10.74 34.73
C ALA A 134 -1.71 -10.57 36.23
N GLU A 135 -2.75 -10.55 37.07
CA GLU A 135 -2.68 -10.25 38.51
C GLU A 135 -1.61 -11.06 39.27
N PRO A 136 -1.50 -12.40 39.14
CA PRO A 136 -0.50 -13.17 39.89
C PRO A 136 0.94 -12.89 39.42
N ASN A 137 1.12 -12.41 38.19
CA ASN A 137 2.42 -12.04 37.66
C ASN A 137 2.82 -10.63 38.10
N ILE A 138 1.91 -9.67 37.93
CA ILE A 138 2.11 -8.26 38.31
C ILE A 138 2.33 -8.14 39.82
N ARG A 139 1.47 -8.74 40.66
CA ARG A 139 1.59 -8.63 42.13
C ARG A 139 2.90 -9.19 42.64
N SER A 140 3.28 -10.37 42.17
CA SER A 140 4.51 -11.03 42.61
C SER A 140 5.77 -10.34 42.08
N LEU A 141 5.78 -9.85 40.83
CA LEU A 141 6.90 -9.08 40.30
C LEU A 141 7.06 -7.73 41.01
N SER A 142 5.95 -7.04 41.28
CA SER A 142 5.94 -5.78 42.03
C SER A 142 6.49 -5.94 43.45
N SER A 143 6.12 -7.02 44.14
CA SER A 143 6.65 -7.34 45.47
C SER A 143 8.16 -7.58 45.45
N LEU A 144 8.67 -8.28 44.43
CA LEU A 144 10.12 -8.49 44.28
C LEU A 144 10.88 -7.21 43.93
N ILE A 145 10.28 -6.31 43.14
CA ILE A 145 10.86 -4.99 42.83
C ILE A 145 10.92 -4.14 44.10
N LEU A 146 9.86 -4.11 44.91
CA LEU A 146 9.85 -3.41 46.20
C LEU A 146 10.93 -3.97 47.14
N LYS A 147 11.05 -5.30 47.24
CA LYS A 147 12.11 -5.96 48.01
C LYS A 147 13.51 -5.58 47.52
N ALA A 148 13.68 -5.36 46.21
CA ALA A 148 14.94 -4.87 45.65
C ALA A 148 15.20 -3.40 45.96
N GLN A 149 14.15 -2.57 46.03
CA GLN A 149 14.27 -1.16 46.42
C GLN A 149 14.64 -1.02 47.91
N ASP A 150 14.04 -1.85 48.77
CA ASP A 150 14.27 -1.86 50.21
C ASP A 150 15.59 -2.50 50.62
N ALA A 151 16.32 -3.14 49.69
CA ALA A 151 17.62 -3.75 49.96
C ALA A 151 18.77 -2.73 50.20
N HIS A 152 18.46 -1.42 50.24
CA HIS A 152 19.38 -0.32 50.55
C HIS A 152 20.72 -0.39 49.77
N TYR A 153 20.64 -0.65 48.46
CA TYR A 153 21.79 -0.56 47.58
C TYR A 153 22.38 0.85 47.59
N ASP A 154 23.69 0.97 47.35
CA ASP A 154 24.35 2.26 47.26
C ASP A 154 23.67 3.13 46.18
N ILE A 155 23.30 4.36 46.56
CA ILE A 155 22.51 5.26 45.70
C ILE A 155 23.30 5.62 44.43
N ALA A 156 24.61 5.83 44.55
CA ALA A 156 25.45 6.17 43.41
C ALA A 156 25.55 5.00 42.43
N THR A 157 25.73 3.78 42.94
CA THR A 157 25.76 2.54 42.13
C THR A 157 24.41 2.30 41.45
N THR A 158 23.31 2.44 42.18
CA THR A 158 21.95 2.30 41.65
C THR A 158 21.69 3.32 40.52
N MET A 159 22.03 4.59 40.73
CA MET A 159 21.89 5.64 39.72
C MET A 159 22.74 5.37 38.47
N MET A 160 23.99 4.93 38.65
CA MET A 160 24.90 4.64 37.54
C MET A 160 24.42 3.46 36.70
N THR A 161 23.94 2.37 37.34
CA THR A 161 23.40 1.19 36.67
C THR A 161 22.06 1.48 35.99
N MET A 162 21.20 2.30 36.58
CA MET A 162 19.97 2.74 35.90
C MET A 162 20.27 3.60 34.67
N LYS A 163 21.22 4.54 34.79
CA LYS A 163 21.64 5.40 33.69
C LYS A 163 22.24 4.58 32.53
N SER A 164 23.09 3.60 32.82
CA SER A 164 23.66 2.73 31.79
C SER A 164 22.58 1.87 31.10
N HIS A 165 21.57 1.42 31.86
CA HIS A 165 20.45 0.66 31.28
C HIS A 165 19.56 1.53 30.37
N ILE A 166 19.30 2.78 30.75
CA ILE A 166 18.58 3.76 29.92
C ILE A 166 19.36 4.02 28.63
N GLN A 167 20.67 4.29 28.73
CA GLN A 167 21.52 4.50 27.56
C GLN A 167 21.53 3.28 26.63
N ALA A 168 21.64 2.06 27.18
CA ALA A 168 21.59 0.84 26.38
C ALA A 168 20.22 0.61 25.72
N LEU A 169 19.11 1.01 26.37
CA LEU A 169 17.78 0.96 25.78
C LEU A 169 17.61 1.99 24.65
N GLU A 170 18.13 3.21 24.85
CA GLU A 170 18.15 4.27 23.84
C GLU A 170 18.98 3.85 22.61
N GLU A 171 20.16 3.28 22.82
CA GLU A 171 21.00 2.73 21.76
C GLU A 171 20.30 1.60 20.98
N ARG A 172 19.62 0.68 21.65
CA ARG A 172 18.84 -0.37 20.97
C ARG A 172 17.65 0.18 20.19
N ALA A 173 16.92 1.16 20.76
CA ALA A 173 15.81 1.82 20.07
C ALA A 173 16.30 2.57 18.83
N ASN A 174 17.42 3.29 18.95
CA ASN A 174 18.08 3.94 17.83
C ASN A 174 18.51 2.93 16.77
N ALA A 175 19.18 1.83 17.15
CA ALA A 175 19.61 0.78 16.23
C ALA A 175 18.42 0.11 15.50
N ALA A 176 17.32 -0.16 16.21
CA ALA A 176 16.09 -0.72 15.61
C ALA A 176 15.42 0.28 14.65
N SER A 177 15.35 1.57 15.01
CA SER A 177 14.83 2.63 14.14
C SER A 177 15.67 2.77 12.86
N VAL A 178 17.00 2.69 13.02
CA VAL A 178 17.98 2.69 11.94
C VAL A 178 17.75 1.51 10.98
N GLN A 179 17.62 0.29 11.51
CA GLN A 179 17.40 -0.92 10.72
C GLN A 179 16.05 -0.88 10.01
N SER A 180 14.98 -0.47 10.71
CA SER A 180 13.64 -0.31 10.14
C SER A 180 13.64 0.66 8.97
N MET A 181 14.35 1.79 9.09
CA MET A 181 14.48 2.76 8.00
C MET A 181 15.22 2.19 6.79
N MET A 182 16.31 1.43 7.01
CA MET A 182 17.08 0.78 5.95
C MET A 182 16.22 -0.27 5.21
N PHE A 183 15.48 -1.11 5.92
CA PHE A 183 14.56 -2.07 5.31
C PHE A 183 13.42 -1.39 4.56
N GLY A 184 12.90 -0.28 5.11
CA GLY A 184 11.91 0.54 4.42
C GLY A 184 12.43 1.10 3.09
N GLN A 185 13.69 1.55 3.05
CA GLN A 185 14.33 2.04 1.82
C GLN A 185 14.54 0.92 0.80
N LEU A 186 15.11 -0.22 1.20
CA LEU A 186 15.31 -1.37 0.31
C LEU A 186 13.97 -1.90 -0.24
N THR A 187 12.94 -1.92 0.60
CA THR A 187 11.59 -2.31 0.15
C THR A 187 11.07 -1.30 -0.86
N ALA A 188 11.29 0.01 -0.64
CA ALA A 188 10.79 1.05 -1.53
C ALA A 188 11.41 1.06 -2.93
N GLU A 189 12.61 0.51 -3.05
CA GLU A 189 13.34 0.33 -4.30
C GLU A 189 13.11 -1.05 -4.92
N SER A 190 12.53 -2.00 -4.17
CA SER A 190 12.26 -3.34 -4.67
C SER A 190 11.03 -3.38 -5.58
N LEU A 191 11.17 -4.03 -6.73
CA LEU A 191 10.04 -4.38 -7.58
C LEU A 191 9.38 -5.68 -7.10
N PRO A 192 8.04 -5.72 -6.97
CA PRO A 192 7.30 -6.97 -6.81
C PRO A 192 7.71 -8.03 -7.85
N LYS A 193 7.82 -9.30 -7.42
CA LYS A 193 8.31 -10.41 -8.26
C LYS A 193 7.58 -10.54 -9.61
N ASN A 194 6.27 -10.29 -9.62
CA ASN A 194 5.45 -10.33 -10.83
C ASN A 194 5.86 -9.25 -11.85
N LEU A 195 6.21 -8.05 -11.40
CA LEU A 195 6.67 -6.96 -12.27
C LEU A 195 8.06 -7.25 -12.83
N HIS A 196 8.93 -7.86 -12.03
CA HIS A 196 10.22 -8.33 -12.53
C HIS A 196 10.07 -9.37 -13.66
N CYS A 197 9.09 -10.28 -13.56
CA CYS A 197 8.78 -11.22 -14.66
C CYS A 197 8.27 -10.50 -15.92
N LEU A 198 7.50 -9.42 -15.78
CA LEU A 198 7.06 -8.60 -16.90
C LEU A 198 8.25 -7.93 -17.61
N GLU A 199 9.17 -7.34 -16.86
CA GLU A 199 10.38 -6.71 -17.41
C GLU A 199 11.22 -7.73 -18.18
N MET A 200 11.40 -8.94 -17.64
CA MET A 200 12.11 -10.02 -18.33
C MET A 200 11.42 -10.43 -19.65
N LYS A 201 10.08 -10.49 -19.66
CA LYS A 201 9.32 -10.78 -20.88
C LYS A 201 9.45 -9.66 -21.91
N LEU A 202 9.34 -8.40 -21.50
CA LEU A 202 9.51 -7.24 -22.37
C LEU A 202 10.92 -7.16 -22.95
N MET A 203 11.93 -7.50 -22.14
CA MET A 203 13.31 -7.60 -22.62
C MET A 203 13.47 -8.72 -23.65
N ALA A 204 12.89 -9.89 -23.40
CA ALA A 204 12.90 -10.99 -24.35
C ALA A 204 12.19 -10.59 -25.66
N ASP A 205 11.06 -9.90 -25.58
CA ASP A 205 10.33 -9.37 -26.73
C ASP A 205 11.18 -8.37 -27.53
N TRP A 206 11.84 -7.43 -26.86
CA TRP A 206 12.75 -6.47 -27.49
C TRP A 206 13.90 -7.15 -28.25
N LEU A 207 14.47 -8.21 -27.67
CA LEU A 207 15.60 -8.94 -28.28
C LEU A 207 15.18 -9.86 -29.44
N THR A 208 13.94 -10.34 -29.43
CA THR A 208 13.47 -11.35 -30.40
C THR A 208 12.65 -10.77 -31.54
N LYS A 209 11.89 -9.69 -31.32
CA LYS A 209 10.96 -9.13 -32.30
C LYS A 209 11.64 -8.02 -33.11
N LYS A 210 12.17 -8.37 -34.28
CA LYS A 210 12.80 -7.41 -35.20
C LYS A 210 11.88 -6.26 -35.62
N SER A 211 10.57 -6.53 -35.79
CA SER A 211 9.59 -5.50 -36.12
C SER A 211 9.48 -4.38 -35.08
N LEU A 212 9.71 -4.68 -33.79
CA LEU A 212 9.73 -3.65 -32.75
C LEU A 212 10.95 -2.74 -32.86
N GLN A 213 12.10 -3.31 -33.25
CA GLN A 213 13.33 -2.55 -33.46
C GLN A 213 13.20 -1.63 -34.69
N ASP A 214 12.67 -2.16 -35.80
CA ASP A 214 12.43 -1.37 -37.01
C ASP A 214 11.46 -0.19 -36.72
N PHE A 215 10.39 -0.44 -35.96
CA PHE A 215 9.44 0.60 -35.56
C PHE A 215 10.03 1.64 -34.60
N ALA A 216 10.94 1.22 -33.71
CA ALA A 216 11.69 2.14 -32.85
C ALA A 216 12.56 3.09 -33.69
N ASP A 217 13.26 2.55 -34.68
CA ASP A 217 14.14 3.33 -35.57
C ASP A 217 13.36 4.33 -36.43
N GLU A 218 12.17 3.97 -36.92
CA GLU A 218 11.27 4.89 -37.63
C GLU A 218 10.85 6.09 -36.76
N ARG A 219 10.55 5.85 -35.47
CA ARG A 219 10.09 6.90 -34.55
C ARG A 219 11.21 7.78 -34.01
N ARG A 220 12.45 7.30 -34.02
CA ARG A 220 13.62 7.99 -33.44
C ARG A 220 13.89 9.36 -34.05
N ASN A 221 13.53 9.56 -35.32
CA ASN A 221 13.75 10.82 -36.05
C ASN A 221 12.45 11.58 -36.33
N SER A 222 11.39 11.33 -35.55
CA SER A 222 10.12 12.02 -35.72
C SER A 222 10.29 13.53 -35.52
N PRO A 223 9.81 14.39 -36.45
CA PRO A 223 9.92 15.85 -36.31
C PRO A 223 9.15 16.38 -35.10
N ARG A 224 8.18 15.59 -34.59
CA ARG A 224 7.40 15.92 -33.39
C ARG A 224 8.24 15.99 -32.12
N LEU A 225 9.41 15.35 -32.10
CA LEU A 225 10.29 15.34 -30.93
C LEU A 225 10.96 16.69 -30.67
N VAL A 226 10.95 17.60 -31.65
CA VAL A 226 11.57 18.93 -31.56
C VAL A 226 10.61 20.08 -31.94
N ASP A 227 9.32 19.78 -32.10
CA ASP A 227 8.31 20.76 -32.51
C ASP A 227 7.80 21.57 -31.31
N ASN A 228 8.30 22.79 -31.13
CA ASN A 228 7.91 23.70 -30.05
C ASN A 228 6.42 24.10 -30.04
N ASN A 229 5.61 23.71 -31.04
CA ASN A 229 4.15 23.85 -30.99
C ASN A 229 3.45 22.72 -30.20
N LEU A 230 4.20 21.69 -29.79
CA LEU A 230 3.72 20.57 -28.98
C LEU A 230 4.11 20.75 -27.50
N TYR A 231 3.47 19.97 -26.63
CA TYR A 231 3.71 20.03 -25.19
C TYR A 231 4.68 18.94 -24.77
N HIS A 232 5.91 19.35 -24.44
CA HIS A 232 7.02 18.45 -24.14
C HIS A 232 7.16 18.19 -22.64
N PHE A 233 7.13 16.91 -22.26
CA PHE A 233 7.35 16.44 -20.90
C PHE A 233 8.61 15.59 -20.84
N CYS A 234 9.44 15.74 -19.81
CA CYS A 234 10.60 14.86 -19.61
C CYS A 234 10.54 14.12 -18.27
N ILE A 235 10.92 12.84 -18.30
CA ILE A 235 10.93 11.93 -17.16
C ILE A 235 12.25 11.17 -17.17
N PHE A 236 12.95 11.12 -16.03
CA PHE A 236 14.23 10.41 -15.89
C PHE A 236 14.09 9.32 -14.84
N SER A 237 14.06 8.05 -15.25
CA SER A 237 13.79 6.93 -14.36
C SER A 237 14.15 5.60 -15.01
N ASP A 238 14.42 4.61 -14.16
CA ASP A 238 14.58 3.19 -14.49
C ASP A 238 13.30 2.37 -14.18
N ASN A 239 12.30 2.98 -13.56
CA ASN A 239 11.10 2.30 -13.08
C ASN A 239 9.98 2.33 -14.12
N LEU A 240 9.83 1.25 -14.88
CA LEU A 240 8.81 1.11 -15.93
C LEU A 240 7.39 1.42 -15.43
N LEU A 241 7.04 0.89 -14.25
CA LEU A 241 5.72 1.02 -13.64
C LEU A 241 5.41 2.48 -13.33
N ALA A 242 6.34 3.14 -12.64
CA ALA A 242 6.20 4.52 -12.21
C ALA A 242 6.05 5.46 -13.42
N VAL A 243 6.94 5.34 -14.42
CA VAL A 243 6.89 6.14 -15.66
C VAL A 243 5.57 5.93 -16.40
N SER A 244 5.09 4.69 -16.49
CA SER A 244 3.82 4.40 -17.18
C SER A 244 2.62 5.04 -16.51
N VAL A 245 2.60 5.08 -15.17
CA VAL A 245 1.55 5.77 -14.42
C VAL A 245 1.61 7.27 -14.64
N VAL A 246 2.81 7.88 -14.64
CA VAL A 246 2.98 9.31 -14.92
C VAL A 246 2.42 9.65 -16.31
N ILE A 247 2.83 8.91 -17.34
CA ILE A 247 2.36 9.15 -18.72
C ILE A 247 0.86 8.91 -18.85
N ASN A 248 0.37 7.76 -18.35
CA ASN A 248 -1.05 7.43 -18.47
C ASN A 248 -1.92 8.44 -17.70
N SER A 249 -1.51 8.87 -16.50
CA SER A 249 -2.24 9.88 -15.74
C SER A 249 -2.25 11.24 -16.43
N THR A 250 -1.14 11.63 -17.07
CA THR A 250 -1.05 12.88 -17.84
C THR A 250 -1.97 12.82 -19.07
N VAL A 251 -1.90 11.74 -19.84
CA VAL A 251 -2.72 11.51 -21.04
C VAL A 251 -4.21 11.33 -20.72
N ALA A 252 -4.52 10.73 -19.57
CA ALA A 252 -5.90 10.51 -19.14
C ALA A 252 -6.62 11.83 -18.86
N ASN A 253 -5.90 12.81 -18.31
CA ASN A 253 -6.44 14.09 -17.87
C ASN A 253 -6.21 15.25 -18.84
N ALA A 254 -5.54 15.01 -19.97
CA ALA A 254 -5.32 16.04 -21.00
C ALA A 254 -6.51 16.17 -21.96
N ASP A 255 -6.84 17.41 -22.33
CA ASP A 255 -7.89 17.71 -23.30
C ASP A 255 -7.50 17.29 -24.72
N HIS A 256 -6.21 17.42 -25.06
CA HIS A 256 -5.66 17.13 -26.38
C HIS A 256 -4.44 16.21 -26.32
N PRO A 257 -4.63 14.91 -25.99
CA PRO A 257 -3.52 13.98 -25.72
C PRO A 257 -2.56 13.78 -26.91
N LYS A 258 -3.04 13.96 -28.14
CA LYS A 258 -2.21 13.89 -29.36
C LYS A 258 -1.20 15.03 -29.48
N GLN A 259 -1.29 16.08 -28.67
CA GLN A 259 -0.32 17.19 -28.66
C GLN A 259 0.79 16.98 -27.63
N LEU A 260 0.70 15.93 -26.80
CA LEU A 260 1.69 15.61 -25.78
C LEU A 260 2.85 14.82 -26.38
N VAL A 261 4.06 15.19 -25.97
CA VAL A 261 5.32 14.50 -26.29
C VAL A 261 6.04 14.18 -24.98
N PHE A 262 6.28 12.90 -24.72
CA PHE A 262 6.99 12.43 -23.54
C PHE A 262 8.40 11.98 -23.93
N HIS A 263 9.40 12.53 -23.26
CA HIS A 263 10.79 12.13 -23.40
C HIS A 263 11.27 11.42 -22.14
N ILE A 264 11.53 10.12 -22.25
CA ILE A 264 11.99 9.28 -21.16
C ILE A 264 13.49 9.05 -21.33
N VAL A 265 14.28 9.28 -20.29
CA VAL A 265 15.69 8.83 -20.26
C VAL A 265 15.85 7.77 -19.18
N THR A 266 16.41 6.63 -19.57
CA THR A 266 16.63 5.47 -18.71
C THR A 266 18.06 4.91 -18.89
N ASP A 267 18.46 3.99 -18.02
CA ASP A 267 19.70 3.23 -18.15
C ASP A 267 19.65 2.14 -19.24
N SER A 268 20.80 1.55 -19.56
CA SER A 268 20.92 0.50 -20.58
C SER A 268 20.20 -0.79 -20.24
N ILE A 269 19.98 -1.09 -18.96
CA ILE A 269 19.31 -2.31 -18.50
C ILE A 269 17.83 -2.22 -18.83
N HIS A 270 17.20 -1.08 -18.54
CA HIS A 270 15.76 -0.89 -18.70
C HIS A 270 15.38 -0.32 -20.08
N TYR A 271 16.35 0.14 -20.87
CA TYR A 271 16.10 0.72 -22.20
C TYR A 271 15.27 -0.17 -23.12
N GLY A 272 15.66 -1.43 -23.30
CA GLY A 272 14.93 -2.38 -24.16
C GLY A 272 13.53 -2.68 -23.63
N VAL A 273 13.39 -2.80 -22.31
CA VAL A 273 12.12 -3.03 -21.61
C VAL A 273 11.15 -1.87 -21.82
N MET A 274 11.60 -0.63 -21.59
CA MET A 274 10.79 0.56 -21.76
C MET A 274 10.39 0.76 -23.22
N LEU A 275 11.31 0.56 -24.18
CA LEU A 275 10.97 0.61 -25.60
C LEU A 275 9.89 -0.41 -25.96
N ALA A 276 10.07 -1.68 -25.58
CA ALA A 276 9.08 -2.71 -25.84
C ALA A 276 7.72 -2.34 -25.25
N TRP A 277 7.67 -1.79 -24.03
CA TRP A 277 6.43 -1.36 -23.41
C TRP A 277 5.76 -0.20 -24.15
N PHE A 278 6.47 0.92 -24.35
CA PHE A 278 5.88 2.14 -24.91
C PHE A 278 5.59 2.05 -26.41
N LEU A 279 6.22 1.11 -27.13
CA LEU A 279 5.88 0.83 -28.53
C LEU A 279 4.67 -0.10 -28.69
N ASN A 280 4.45 -1.02 -27.73
CA ASN A 280 3.33 -1.95 -27.77
C ASN A 280 2.02 -1.37 -27.19
N ASN A 281 2.08 -0.24 -26.49
CA ASN A 281 0.92 0.38 -25.85
C ASN A 281 0.58 1.72 -26.52
N ASP A 282 -0.71 1.96 -26.77
CA ASP A 282 -1.19 3.27 -27.22
C ASP A 282 -1.52 4.18 -26.03
N PHE A 283 -1.11 5.45 -26.13
CA PHE A 283 -1.34 6.49 -25.14
C PHE A 283 -2.22 7.59 -25.75
N LYS A 284 -3.39 7.20 -26.29
CA LYS A 284 -4.33 8.07 -27.00
C LYS A 284 -3.67 8.89 -28.13
N GLY A 285 -2.67 8.30 -28.79
CA GLY A 285 -1.90 8.95 -29.84
C GLY A 285 -0.87 10.01 -29.39
N SER A 286 -0.52 10.10 -28.10
CA SER A 286 0.63 10.90 -27.66
C SER A 286 1.94 10.33 -28.18
N THR A 287 2.96 11.17 -28.36
CA THR A 287 4.29 10.72 -28.77
C THR A 287 5.12 10.36 -27.54
N VAL A 288 5.77 9.19 -27.54
CA VAL A 288 6.66 8.76 -26.45
C VAL A 288 8.01 8.37 -27.05
N GLU A 289 9.06 9.02 -26.56
CA GLU A 289 10.47 8.74 -26.87
C GLU A 289 11.15 8.12 -25.65
N VAL A 290 11.94 7.09 -25.87
CA VAL A 290 12.81 6.48 -24.85
C VAL A 290 14.26 6.62 -25.32
N GLN A 291 15.11 7.24 -24.50
CA GLN A 291 16.53 7.40 -24.75
C GLN A 291 17.36 6.65 -23.69
N ASN A 292 18.48 6.08 -24.11
CA ASN A 292 19.46 5.47 -23.22
C ASN A 292 20.52 6.50 -22.82
N ILE A 293 20.75 6.65 -21.51
CA ILE A 293 21.78 7.54 -20.96
C ILE A 293 23.19 7.25 -21.51
N ASP A 294 23.52 5.99 -21.80
CA ASP A 294 24.84 5.60 -22.30
C ASP A 294 25.12 6.16 -23.71
N ASN A 295 24.08 6.60 -24.43
CA ASN A 295 24.24 7.28 -25.72
C ASN A 295 24.70 8.73 -25.57
N PHE A 296 24.68 9.31 -24.36
CA PHE A 296 25.12 10.67 -24.09
C PHE A 296 26.64 10.72 -23.94
N THR A 297 27.36 10.65 -25.06
CA THR A 297 28.84 10.66 -25.08
C THR A 297 29.46 11.92 -24.46
N TRP A 298 28.72 13.03 -24.43
CA TRP A 298 29.11 14.27 -23.76
C TRP A 298 29.04 14.18 -22.23
N LEU A 299 28.22 13.27 -21.67
CA LEU A 299 28.05 13.09 -20.23
C LEU A 299 29.15 12.18 -19.64
N ASN A 300 30.38 12.70 -19.61
CA ASN A 300 31.55 12.00 -19.08
C ASN A 300 32.20 12.76 -17.92
N SER A 301 33.19 12.16 -17.26
CA SER A 301 33.87 12.73 -16.10
C SER A 301 34.67 14.01 -16.39
N SER A 302 34.98 14.27 -17.67
CA SER A 302 35.64 15.52 -18.09
C SER A 302 34.66 16.68 -18.16
N TYR A 303 33.39 16.42 -18.48
CA TYR A 303 32.35 17.45 -18.61
C TYR A 303 31.52 17.62 -17.33
N SER A 304 31.17 16.53 -16.64
CA SER A 304 30.25 16.53 -15.49
C SER A 304 30.99 16.25 -14.18
N PRO A 305 31.10 17.25 -13.27
CA PRO A 305 31.64 17.04 -11.93
C PRO A 305 30.87 15.99 -11.13
N ALA A 306 29.56 15.86 -11.38
CA ALA A 306 28.73 14.83 -10.77
C ALA A 306 29.18 13.42 -11.22
N VAL A 307 29.39 13.19 -12.52
CA VAL A 307 29.94 11.91 -13.03
C VAL A 307 31.33 11.66 -12.43
N LYS A 308 32.18 12.67 -12.37
CA LYS A 308 33.52 12.58 -11.77
C LYS A 308 33.46 12.13 -10.29
N GLN A 309 32.56 12.71 -9.50
CA GLN A 309 32.35 12.31 -8.09
C GLN A 309 31.77 10.90 -7.96
N LEU A 310 30.87 10.49 -8.85
CA LEU A 310 30.27 9.14 -8.84
C LEU A 310 31.30 8.04 -9.20
N MET A 311 32.29 8.39 -10.03
CA MET A 311 33.34 7.46 -10.45
C MET A 311 34.53 7.37 -9.48
N SER A 312 34.65 8.28 -8.49
CA SER A 312 35.76 8.25 -7.53
C SER A 312 35.60 7.14 -6.48
N THR A 313 36.72 6.49 -6.14
CA THR A 313 36.82 5.37 -5.20
C THR A 313 36.33 5.71 -3.79
N ASP A 314 36.53 6.96 -3.34
CA ASP A 314 36.11 7.44 -2.02
C ASP A 314 34.59 7.59 -1.91
N SER A 315 33.94 8.03 -2.98
CA SER A 315 32.47 8.06 -3.06
C SER A 315 31.89 6.65 -3.03
N ARG A 316 32.48 5.70 -3.79
CA ARG A 316 32.02 4.31 -3.77
C ARG A 316 32.20 3.68 -2.38
N LYS A 317 33.30 3.95 -1.67
CA LYS A 317 33.47 3.49 -0.28
C LYS A 317 32.45 4.09 0.68
N TYR A 318 32.21 5.40 0.61
CA TYR A 318 31.26 6.09 1.48
C TYR A 318 29.81 5.56 1.35
N TYR A 319 29.43 5.13 0.14
CA TYR A 319 28.08 4.67 -0.15
C TYR A 319 27.88 3.14 -0.11
N PHE A 320 28.91 2.36 -0.43
CA PHE A 320 28.81 0.90 -0.58
C PHE A 320 29.61 0.10 0.46
N ASP A 321 30.51 0.72 1.23
CA ASP A 321 31.32 0.00 2.22
C ASP A 321 30.71 0.13 3.63
N GLY A 322 30.35 -1.00 4.23
CA GLY A 322 29.72 -1.10 5.54
C GLY A 322 30.68 -0.93 6.71
N SER A 323 31.73 -0.11 6.56
CA SER A 323 32.72 0.07 7.62
C SER A 323 32.17 0.92 8.77
N GLN A 324 32.56 0.51 9.97
CA GLN A 324 32.02 0.88 11.29
C GLN A 324 32.34 2.32 11.73
N ASP A 325 32.11 3.32 10.88
CA ASP A 325 32.30 4.71 11.29
C ASP A 325 31.03 5.23 11.99
N THR A 326 31.15 5.41 13.31
CA THR A 326 30.06 5.62 14.28
C THR A 326 29.33 6.96 14.17
N GLY A 327 29.61 7.77 13.14
CA GLY A 327 29.07 9.12 12.96
C GLY A 327 28.04 9.31 11.84
N VAL A 328 27.78 8.30 10.99
CA VAL A 328 26.89 8.46 9.82
C VAL A 328 25.53 7.82 10.06
N GLU A 329 24.51 8.67 10.20
CA GLU A 329 23.10 8.28 10.28
C GLU A 329 22.71 7.40 9.05
N PRO A 330 22.12 6.21 9.23
CA PRO A 330 21.86 5.25 8.15
C PRO A 330 20.70 5.64 7.22
N LYS A 331 19.98 6.71 7.56
CA LYS A 331 19.08 7.47 6.66
C LYS A 331 19.75 7.86 5.34
N PHE A 332 21.08 7.98 5.38
CA PHE A 332 21.95 8.55 4.35
C PHE A 332 22.61 7.50 3.43
N ARG A 333 22.12 6.25 3.41
CA ARG A 333 22.63 5.16 2.58
C ARG A 333 21.68 4.78 1.42
N ASN A 334 21.06 5.78 0.77
CA ASN A 334 20.13 5.53 -0.33
C ASN A 334 20.86 5.58 -1.71
N PRO A 335 20.81 4.50 -2.53
CA PRO A 335 21.42 4.45 -3.87
C PRO A 335 20.89 5.49 -4.87
N LYS A 336 19.65 5.99 -4.73
CA LYS A 336 19.10 7.05 -5.60
C LYS A 336 19.90 8.34 -5.55
N TYR A 337 20.61 8.63 -4.46
CA TYR A 337 21.48 9.82 -4.37
C TYR A 337 22.77 9.73 -5.21
N ILE A 338 23.02 8.55 -5.79
CA ILE A 338 24.19 8.20 -6.59
C ILE A 338 23.75 7.90 -8.04
N TYR A 339 22.44 7.87 -8.29
CA TYR A 339 21.91 7.49 -9.59
C TYR A 339 22.06 8.65 -10.58
N LEU A 340 22.84 8.43 -11.62
CA LEU A 340 23.16 9.45 -12.62
C LEU A 340 21.90 10.00 -13.31
N LEU A 341 20.84 9.18 -13.47
CA LEU A 341 19.53 9.61 -13.99
C LEU A 341 18.95 10.78 -13.18
N ASN A 342 19.11 10.81 -11.86
CA ASN A 342 18.62 11.91 -11.04
C ASN A 342 19.35 13.22 -11.32
N HIS A 343 20.61 13.17 -11.75
CA HIS A 343 21.37 14.37 -12.09
C HIS A 343 21.08 14.90 -13.49
N LEU A 344 20.42 14.11 -14.37
CA LEU A 344 20.02 14.56 -15.71
C LEU A 344 19.06 15.75 -15.69
N ARG A 345 18.34 15.97 -14.57
CA ARG A 345 17.52 17.17 -14.35
C ARG A 345 18.29 18.47 -14.48
N PHE A 346 19.62 18.47 -14.35
CA PHE A 346 20.46 19.65 -14.54
C PHE A 346 21.04 19.79 -15.95
N TYR A 347 20.74 18.84 -16.83
CA TYR A 347 21.25 18.78 -18.20
C TYR A 347 20.15 18.81 -19.26
N ILE A 348 18.94 19.24 -18.88
CA ILE A 348 17.78 19.26 -19.78
C ILE A 348 18.06 20.07 -21.06
N PRO A 349 18.69 21.26 -21.02
CA PRO A 349 19.03 21.98 -22.25
C PRO A 349 20.08 21.29 -23.13
N GLU A 350 20.97 20.49 -22.55
CA GLU A 350 21.98 19.71 -23.27
C GLU A 350 21.36 18.47 -23.93
N ILE A 351 20.36 17.85 -23.29
CA ILE A 351 19.59 16.73 -23.84
C ILE A 351 18.65 17.23 -24.94
N TYR A 352 17.97 18.37 -24.73
CA TYR A 352 16.97 18.93 -25.65
C TYR A 352 17.34 20.37 -26.10
N PRO A 353 18.39 20.54 -26.91
CA PRO A 353 18.90 21.87 -27.28
C PRO A 353 17.96 22.69 -28.16
N GLN A 354 17.03 22.03 -28.87
CA GLN A 354 16.10 22.67 -29.81
C GLN A 354 14.77 23.10 -29.16
N LEU A 355 14.48 22.61 -27.95
CA LEU A 355 13.25 22.96 -27.24
C LEU A 355 13.40 24.29 -26.50
N GLU A 356 12.29 25.03 -26.43
CA GLU A 356 12.20 26.33 -25.76
C GLU A 356 11.64 26.21 -24.34
N LYS A 357 10.63 25.36 -24.14
CA LYS A 357 9.98 25.13 -22.84
C LYS A 357 9.67 23.65 -22.65
N ILE A 358 9.79 23.16 -21.43
CA ILE A 358 9.54 21.74 -21.10
C ILE A 358 9.01 21.60 -19.68
N VAL A 359 8.15 20.61 -19.43
CA VAL A 359 7.69 20.24 -18.09
C VAL A 359 8.42 18.99 -17.63
N PHE A 360 9.11 19.09 -16.50
CA PHE A 360 9.73 17.96 -15.82
C PHE A 360 8.74 17.30 -14.87
N LEU A 361 8.67 15.97 -14.90
CA LEU A 361 7.91 15.14 -13.97
C LEU A 361 8.84 14.09 -13.35
N ASP A 362 8.89 13.98 -12.03
CA ASP A 362 9.51 12.81 -11.38
C ASP A 362 8.65 11.56 -11.64
N ASP A 363 9.22 10.37 -11.47
CA ASP A 363 8.52 9.10 -11.71
C ASP A 363 7.46 8.76 -10.65
N ASP A 364 7.57 9.34 -9.46
CA ASP A 364 6.73 9.08 -8.30
C ASP A 364 5.59 10.09 -8.14
N VAL A 365 5.09 10.62 -9.26
CA VAL A 365 3.94 11.53 -9.30
C VAL A 365 2.72 10.92 -9.99
N VAL A 366 1.54 11.46 -9.69
CA VAL A 366 0.29 11.16 -10.42
C VAL A 366 -0.36 12.49 -10.82
N VAL A 367 -0.67 12.61 -12.10
CA VAL A 367 -1.34 13.78 -12.67
C VAL A 367 -2.86 13.58 -12.61
N GLN A 368 -3.56 14.57 -12.08
CA GLN A 368 -5.02 14.56 -11.89
C GLN A 368 -5.75 15.61 -12.73
N LYS A 369 -5.03 16.54 -13.36
CA LYS A 369 -5.60 17.64 -14.17
C LYS A 369 -4.72 17.93 -15.37
N ASP A 370 -5.27 18.60 -16.38
CA ASP A 370 -4.50 19.00 -17.55
C ASP A 370 -3.33 19.93 -17.17
N LEU A 371 -2.13 19.59 -17.64
CA LEU A 371 -0.89 20.32 -17.41
C LEU A 371 -0.52 21.25 -18.56
N THR A 372 -1.23 21.19 -19.70
CA THR A 372 -0.98 22.09 -20.84
C THR A 372 -0.97 23.59 -20.48
N PRO A 373 -1.76 24.10 -19.50
CA PRO A 373 -1.70 25.52 -19.13
C PRO A 373 -0.34 25.97 -18.57
N LEU A 374 0.50 25.06 -18.08
CA LEU A 374 1.86 25.37 -17.60
C LEU A 374 2.74 25.95 -18.71
N PHE A 375 2.52 25.56 -19.97
CA PHE A 375 3.33 26.03 -21.10
C PHE A 375 3.03 27.48 -21.47
N SER A 376 1.83 27.96 -21.14
CA SER A 376 1.40 29.35 -21.37
C SER A 376 1.68 30.28 -20.20
N LEU A 377 2.23 29.77 -19.08
CA LEU A 377 2.59 30.61 -17.93
C LEU A 377 3.74 31.56 -18.30
N ASP A 378 3.59 32.81 -17.86
CA ASP A 378 4.67 33.79 -17.80
C ASP A 378 5.53 33.52 -16.57
N LEU A 379 6.82 33.25 -16.79
CA LEU A 379 7.79 33.04 -15.71
C LEU A 379 8.49 34.34 -15.31
N HIS A 380 8.08 35.49 -15.85
CA HIS A 380 8.65 36.81 -15.53
C HIS A 380 10.18 36.89 -15.71
N GLY A 381 10.71 36.15 -16.69
CA GLY A 381 12.15 36.05 -16.96
C GLY A 381 12.91 35.08 -16.04
N ASN A 382 12.23 34.38 -15.13
CA ASN A 382 12.78 33.28 -14.35
C ASN A 382 13.02 32.03 -15.22
N VAL A 383 13.92 31.16 -14.76
CA VAL A 383 14.30 29.95 -15.50
C VAL A 383 13.28 28.82 -15.29
N ASN A 384 12.69 28.74 -14.09
CA ASN A 384 11.74 27.67 -13.78
C ASN A 384 10.52 28.17 -13.01
N GLY A 385 9.38 27.50 -13.19
CA GLY A 385 8.21 27.61 -12.32
C GLY A 385 8.12 26.39 -11.41
N ALA A 386 8.01 26.61 -10.10
CA ALA A 386 7.89 25.55 -9.10
C ALA A 386 6.99 25.95 -7.93
N VAL A 387 6.37 24.98 -7.27
CA VAL A 387 5.60 25.23 -6.04
C VAL A 387 6.55 25.33 -4.84
N GLU A 388 6.42 26.41 -4.07
CA GLU A 388 7.19 26.61 -2.85
C GLU A 388 6.66 25.75 -1.69
N THR A 389 7.60 25.15 -0.95
CA THR A 389 7.29 24.17 0.09
C THR A 389 7.23 24.75 1.50
N CYS A 390 7.48 26.05 1.67
CA CYS A 390 7.69 26.68 2.98
C CYS A 390 6.44 26.83 3.88
N LEU A 391 5.26 26.40 3.42
CA LEU A 391 4.01 26.39 4.21
C LEU A 391 3.63 24.99 4.74
N GLU A 392 4.39 23.95 4.42
CA GLU A 392 4.14 22.55 4.81
C GLU A 392 5.27 21.99 5.70
N ALA A 393 5.27 20.68 5.98
CA ALA A 393 6.36 19.99 6.71
C ALA A 393 7.73 20.01 6.01
N PHE A 394 7.87 20.72 4.88
CA PHE A 394 9.08 20.87 4.07
C PHE A 394 9.67 22.28 4.26
N HIS A 395 10.99 22.38 4.29
CA HIS A 395 11.64 23.47 5.04
C HIS A 395 12.30 24.53 4.16
N ARG A 396 12.72 25.62 4.79
CA ARG A 396 13.51 26.71 4.18
C ARG A 396 14.95 26.25 3.93
N TYR A 397 15.73 27.09 3.26
CA TYR A 397 17.12 26.79 2.87
C TYR A 397 17.99 26.29 4.04
N TYR A 398 17.80 26.81 5.26
CA TYR A 398 18.61 26.42 6.44
C TYR A 398 18.52 24.93 6.81
N LYS A 399 17.48 24.19 6.39
CA LYS A 399 17.42 22.74 6.64
C LYS A 399 18.24 21.93 5.65
N TYR A 400 18.42 22.44 4.44
CA TYR A 400 19.09 21.72 3.36
C TYR A 400 20.58 22.05 3.26
N LEU A 401 20.97 23.24 3.71
CA LEU A 401 22.31 23.79 3.54
C LEU A 401 22.95 24.12 4.88
N ASN A 402 24.27 23.97 4.96
CA ASN A 402 25.07 24.33 6.12
C ASN A 402 25.42 25.83 6.11
N PHE A 403 24.64 26.64 6.82
CA PHE A 403 24.86 28.08 6.95
C PHE A 403 26.05 28.46 7.85
N SER A 404 26.65 27.51 8.55
CA SER A 404 27.94 27.73 9.21
C SER A 404 29.09 27.88 8.21
N ASN A 405 28.90 27.41 6.97
CA ASN A 405 29.88 27.60 5.91
C ASN A 405 29.82 29.06 5.36
N PRO A 406 30.93 29.83 5.40
CA PRO A 406 30.95 31.21 4.94
C PRO A 406 30.55 31.41 3.47
N LEU A 407 30.77 30.39 2.62
CA LEU A 407 30.40 30.44 1.21
C LEU A 407 28.87 30.48 1.02
N ILE A 408 28.12 29.88 1.95
CA ILE A 408 26.66 29.83 1.92
C ILE A 408 26.06 31.05 2.58
N SER A 409 26.49 31.38 3.80
CA SER A 409 25.93 32.50 4.56
C SER A 409 26.16 33.86 3.91
N SER A 410 27.19 34.00 3.06
CA SER A 410 27.45 35.24 2.31
C SER A 410 26.60 35.39 1.03
N LYS A 411 26.04 34.30 0.49
CA LYS A 411 25.38 34.29 -0.84
C LYS A 411 23.88 33.98 -0.79
N PHE A 412 23.40 33.33 0.26
CA PHE A 412 22.03 32.84 0.35
C PHE A 412 21.34 33.34 1.61
N ASP A 413 20.03 33.56 1.52
CA ASP A 413 19.20 33.82 2.69
C ASP A 413 18.78 32.48 3.35
N PRO A 414 19.10 32.24 4.64
CA PRO A 414 18.62 31.05 5.35
C PRO A 414 17.10 30.93 5.40
N GLN A 415 16.39 32.06 5.30
CA GLN A 415 14.93 32.11 5.33
C GLN A 415 14.28 32.00 3.95
N ALA A 416 15.04 31.89 2.86
CA ALA A 416 14.47 31.68 1.53
C ALA A 416 13.60 30.42 1.49
N CYS A 417 12.46 30.51 0.79
CA CYS A 417 11.57 29.38 0.59
C CYS A 417 12.23 28.34 -0.32
N GLY A 418 12.23 27.08 0.13
CA GLY A 418 12.56 25.96 -0.75
C GLY A 418 11.40 25.67 -1.69
N TRP A 419 11.72 24.99 -2.79
CA TRP A 419 10.76 24.33 -3.68
C TRP A 419 11.18 22.87 -3.81
N ALA A 420 10.36 22.03 -4.45
CA ALA A 420 10.68 20.62 -4.66
C ALA A 420 10.70 20.28 -6.15
N PHE A 421 11.58 19.34 -6.49
CA PHE A 421 11.42 18.58 -7.71
C PHE A 421 10.20 17.67 -7.59
N GLY A 422 9.57 17.37 -8.72
CA GLY A 422 8.38 16.52 -8.79
C GLY A 422 7.50 16.92 -9.97
N MET A 423 7.17 18.20 -10.03
CA MET A 423 6.65 18.84 -11.23
C MET A 423 7.20 20.26 -11.33
N ASN A 424 7.90 20.56 -12.42
CA ASN A 424 8.45 21.88 -12.68
C ASN A 424 8.32 22.23 -14.16
N VAL A 425 8.03 23.49 -14.48
CA VAL A 425 8.12 24.00 -15.85
C VAL A 425 9.44 24.75 -16.01
N PHE A 426 10.15 24.52 -17.10
CA PHE A 426 11.46 25.12 -17.38
C PHE A 426 11.45 25.88 -18.71
N ASP A 427 11.92 27.12 -18.68
CA ASP A 427 12.28 27.88 -19.87
C ASP A 427 13.75 27.60 -20.21
N LEU A 428 13.95 26.84 -21.29
CA LEU A 428 15.26 26.39 -21.73
C LEU A 428 16.06 27.51 -22.40
N ILE A 429 15.41 28.56 -22.92
CA ILE A 429 16.10 29.74 -23.43
C ILE A 429 16.69 30.53 -22.27
N ALA A 430 15.89 30.82 -21.24
CA ALA A 430 16.33 31.48 -20.03
C ALA A 430 17.42 30.67 -19.31
N TRP A 431 17.27 29.34 -19.25
CA TRP A 431 18.28 28.44 -18.68
C TRP A 431 19.63 28.58 -19.37
N ARG A 432 19.66 28.50 -20.71
CA ARG A 432 20.88 28.64 -21.51
C ARG A 432 21.50 30.03 -21.32
N LYS A 433 20.69 31.08 -21.30
CA LYS A 433 21.15 32.47 -21.08
C LYS A 433 21.76 32.67 -19.69
N ALA A 434 21.16 32.09 -18.65
CA ALA A 434 21.63 32.16 -17.27
C ALA A 434 22.74 31.15 -16.94
N ASN A 435 23.03 30.23 -17.87
CA ASN A 435 24.00 29.14 -17.74
C ASN A 435 23.86 28.37 -16.42
N VAL A 436 22.63 27.94 -16.12
CA VAL A 436 22.31 27.27 -14.85
C VAL A 436 23.06 25.94 -14.70
N THR A 437 23.34 25.23 -15.81
CA THR A 437 24.15 24.00 -15.81
C THR A 437 25.56 24.24 -15.26
N ALA A 438 26.21 25.35 -15.64
CA ALA A 438 27.53 25.70 -15.11
C ALA A 438 27.47 26.12 -13.62
N ARG A 439 26.38 26.79 -13.18
CA ARG A 439 26.17 27.07 -11.74
C ARG A 439 26.04 25.78 -10.95
N TYR A 440 25.32 24.79 -11.49
CA TYR A 440 25.21 23.48 -10.91
C TYR A 440 26.58 22.78 -10.80
N HIS A 441 27.39 22.79 -11.88
CA HIS A 441 28.76 22.25 -11.86
C HIS A 441 29.61 22.87 -10.77
N TYR A 442 29.60 24.21 -10.67
CA TYR A 442 30.32 24.93 -9.62
C TYR A 442 29.94 24.42 -8.22
N TRP A 443 28.64 24.31 -7.92
CA TRP A 443 28.20 23.87 -6.60
C TRP A 443 28.56 22.42 -6.28
N ILE A 444 28.49 21.52 -7.27
CA ILE A 444 28.95 20.13 -7.10
C ILE A 444 30.44 20.10 -6.72
N GLU A 445 31.28 20.88 -7.40
CA GLU A 445 32.71 20.96 -7.09
C GLU A 445 32.98 21.55 -5.70
N GLN A 446 32.26 22.61 -5.31
CA GLN A 446 32.41 23.23 -3.99
C GLN A 446 31.99 22.29 -2.84
N ASN A 447 31.15 21.29 -3.11
CA ASN A 447 30.71 20.32 -2.11
C ASN A 447 31.43 18.96 -2.26
N ALA A 448 32.63 18.92 -2.83
CA ALA A 448 33.42 17.69 -2.93
C ALA A 448 33.71 17.05 -1.57
N ASP A 449 33.85 17.86 -0.51
CA ASP A 449 34.05 17.44 0.87
C ASP A 449 32.75 17.25 1.67
N ARG A 450 31.58 17.50 1.04
CA ARG A 450 30.23 17.38 1.62
C ARG A 450 29.98 18.29 2.83
N THR A 451 30.71 19.40 2.94
CA THR A 451 30.56 20.36 4.04
C THR A 451 29.39 21.32 3.85
N ILE A 452 28.94 21.52 2.62
CA ILE A 452 27.87 22.46 2.25
C ILE A 452 26.50 21.80 2.41
N TRP A 453 26.33 20.59 1.89
CA TRP A 453 25.18 19.73 2.13
C TRP A 453 25.60 18.28 2.11
N LYS A 454 24.82 17.41 2.77
CA LYS A 454 25.18 16.00 2.91
C LYS A 454 24.91 15.18 1.64
N LEU A 455 23.64 15.14 1.20
CA LEU A 455 23.15 14.29 0.12
C LEU A 455 21.93 14.89 -0.58
N GLY A 456 21.56 14.34 -1.74
CA GLY A 456 20.38 14.76 -2.49
C GLY A 456 20.67 15.66 -3.69
N THR A 457 19.74 15.66 -4.64
CA THR A 457 19.73 16.57 -5.80
C THR A 457 18.97 17.87 -5.52
N LEU A 458 18.12 17.90 -4.47
CA LEU A 458 17.40 19.12 -4.11
C LEU A 458 18.32 20.25 -3.65
N PRO A 459 19.26 20.06 -2.70
CA PRO A 459 20.16 21.13 -2.27
C PRO A 459 20.95 21.79 -3.42
N PRO A 460 21.62 21.06 -4.33
CA PRO A 460 22.29 21.71 -5.46
C PRO A 460 21.32 22.38 -6.43
N GLY A 461 20.07 21.91 -6.55
CA GLY A 461 19.02 22.62 -7.29
C GLY A 461 18.64 23.96 -6.68
N LEU A 462 18.42 24.01 -5.36
CA LEU A 462 18.15 25.26 -4.65
C LEU A 462 19.29 26.29 -4.83
N LEU A 463 20.54 25.84 -4.89
CA LEU A 463 21.71 26.69 -5.12
C LEU A 463 21.84 27.15 -6.58
N ALA A 464 21.61 26.24 -7.53
CA ALA A 464 21.73 26.52 -8.96
C ALA A 464 20.65 27.49 -9.44
N PHE A 465 19.42 27.35 -8.94
CA PHE A 465 18.25 28.14 -9.36
C PHE A 465 17.96 29.35 -8.46
N TYR A 466 18.77 29.60 -7.43
CA TYR A 466 18.53 30.71 -6.51
C TYR A 466 18.37 32.05 -7.22
N GLY A 467 17.24 32.72 -6.95
CA GLY A 467 16.84 33.99 -7.55
C GLY A 467 16.29 33.89 -8.98
N MET A 468 15.96 32.69 -9.46
CA MET A 468 15.52 32.44 -10.84
C MET A 468 14.31 31.48 -10.91
N THR A 469 13.51 31.40 -9.84
CA THR A 469 12.34 30.53 -9.73
C THR A 469 11.08 31.36 -9.56
N GLU A 470 10.09 31.12 -10.42
CA GLU A 470 8.75 31.66 -10.31
C GLU A 470 7.91 30.78 -9.37
N PRO A 471 7.33 31.33 -8.29
CA PRO A 471 6.47 30.58 -7.39
C PRO A 471 5.11 30.27 -8.02
N LEU A 472 4.74 29.00 -8.10
CA LEU A 472 3.46 28.55 -8.63
C LEU A 472 2.40 28.38 -7.53
N ASP A 473 1.12 28.43 -7.92
CA ASP A 473 -0.02 28.10 -7.06
C ASP A 473 0.15 26.67 -6.49
N ARG A 474 -0.08 26.51 -5.19
CA ARG A 474 0.12 25.24 -4.47
C ARG A 474 -0.65 24.06 -5.05
N ARG A 475 -1.78 24.33 -5.71
CA ARG A 475 -2.60 23.30 -6.36
C ARG A 475 -1.89 22.67 -7.54
N TRP A 476 -0.83 23.25 -8.08
CA TRP A 476 -0.09 22.65 -9.18
C TRP A 476 0.68 21.39 -8.75
N HIS A 477 1.20 21.35 -7.52
CA HIS A 477 2.04 20.27 -7.03
C HIS A 477 1.89 20.12 -5.51
N VAL A 478 1.23 19.03 -5.09
CA VAL A 478 1.04 18.68 -3.67
C VAL A 478 1.98 17.54 -3.29
N LEU A 479 2.70 17.76 -2.20
CA LEU A 479 3.80 16.92 -1.72
C LEU A 479 3.38 16.16 -0.47
N GLY A 480 4.25 15.27 -0.02
CA GLY A 480 4.19 14.65 1.30
C GLY A 480 3.56 13.27 1.33
N LEU A 481 2.95 12.80 0.24
CA LEU A 481 2.21 11.53 0.23
C LEU A 481 3.12 10.30 0.43
N GLY A 482 4.44 10.45 0.23
CA GLY A 482 5.41 9.39 0.52
C GLY A 482 5.99 9.42 1.94
N TYR A 483 5.60 10.38 2.78
CA TYR A 483 6.04 10.52 4.19
C TYR A 483 4.88 10.66 5.19
N ASP A 484 3.81 11.34 4.80
CA ASP A 484 2.65 11.63 5.64
C ASP A 484 1.42 10.89 5.12
N VAL A 485 0.79 10.10 5.99
CA VAL A 485 -0.42 9.35 5.69
C VAL A 485 -1.70 10.19 5.90
N ASN A 486 -1.59 11.37 6.49
CA ASN A 486 -2.70 12.23 6.90
C ASN A 486 -2.79 13.54 6.10
N VAL A 487 -2.22 13.57 4.89
CA VAL A 487 -2.38 14.73 3.98
C VAL A 487 -3.88 14.98 3.74
N ASP A 488 -4.31 16.23 3.88
CA ASP A 488 -5.72 16.61 3.75
C ASP A 488 -6.29 16.18 2.40
N ASN A 489 -7.38 15.41 2.44
CA ASN A 489 -8.09 14.93 1.25
C ASN A 489 -8.52 16.08 0.31
N ARG A 490 -8.84 17.27 0.86
CA ARG A 490 -9.21 18.43 0.04
C ARG A 490 -8.03 18.93 -0.79
N LEU A 491 -6.82 18.91 -0.22
CA LEU A 491 -5.60 19.28 -0.94
C LEU A 491 -5.33 18.28 -2.06
N ILE A 492 -5.44 16.97 -1.78
CA ILE A 492 -5.30 15.91 -2.77
C ILE A 492 -6.29 16.08 -3.92
N GLU A 493 -7.58 16.29 -3.64
CA GLU A 493 -8.62 16.46 -4.68
C GLU A 493 -8.44 17.74 -5.51
N SER A 494 -7.89 18.79 -4.90
CA SER A 494 -7.66 20.06 -5.59
C SER A 494 -6.38 20.09 -6.44
N ALA A 495 -5.45 19.15 -6.23
CA ALA A 495 -4.13 19.14 -6.85
C ALA A 495 -4.17 18.75 -8.33
N ALA A 496 -3.32 19.38 -9.15
CA ALA A 496 -3.04 18.97 -10.52
C ALA A 496 -2.03 17.82 -10.55
N VAL A 497 -1.00 17.87 -9.71
CA VAL A 497 -0.04 16.78 -9.51
C VAL A 497 0.07 16.46 -8.02
N ILE A 498 -0.05 15.17 -7.70
CA ILE A 498 0.25 14.64 -6.36
C ILE A 498 1.57 13.87 -6.39
N HIS A 499 2.37 14.03 -5.35
CA HIS A 499 3.74 13.52 -5.31
C HIS A 499 3.94 12.57 -4.12
N PHE A 500 4.31 11.33 -4.41
CA PHE A 500 4.68 10.31 -3.43
C PHE A 500 6.18 10.41 -3.06
N ASN A 501 6.66 11.63 -2.84
CA ASN A 501 8.03 11.87 -2.41
C ASN A 501 8.26 11.20 -1.05
N GLY A 502 9.20 10.25 -0.97
CA GLY A 502 9.48 9.46 0.24
C GLY A 502 9.43 7.95 0.03
N ASN A 503 9.44 7.21 1.14
CA ASN A 503 9.57 5.75 1.13
C ASN A 503 8.23 5.03 0.99
N MET A 504 7.10 5.70 1.28
CA MET A 504 5.77 5.12 1.10
C MET A 504 5.34 5.24 -0.36
N LYS A 505 5.91 4.38 -1.20
CA LYS A 505 5.53 4.35 -2.62
C LYS A 505 4.24 3.57 -2.84
N PRO A 506 3.39 4.03 -3.75
CA PRO A 506 2.07 3.45 -3.96
C PRO A 506 2.11 2.04 -4.60
N TRP A 507 3.24 1.60 -5.13
CA TRP A 507 3.44 0.25 -5.67
C TRP A 507 3.96 -0.77 -4.65
N LEU A 508 4.17 -0.36 -3.40
CA LEU A 508 4.68 -1.22 -2.34
C LEU A 508 3.56 -1.77 -1.48
N LYS A 509 3.79 -2.97 -0.92
CA LYS A 509 2.88 -3.62 0.05
C LYS A 509 2.80 -2.88 1.40
N LEU A 510 3.58 -1.82 1.58
CA LEU A 510 3.66 -1.05 2.82
C LEU A 510 2.57 0.03 2.84
N ARG A 511 1.40 -0.36 3.36
CA ARG A 511 0.20 0.44 3.66
C ARG A 511 -0.46 1.10 2.43
N ILE A 512 -1.72 0.71 2.20
CA ILE A 512 -2.57 1.18 1.10
C ILE A 512 -3.32 2.44 1.57
N ASN A 513 -3.11 3.58 0.91
CA ASN A 513 -3.91 4.80 1.09
C ASN A 513 -4.70 5.14 -0.20
N ARG A 514 -5.58 6.16 -0.16
CA ARG A 514 -6.42 6.57 -1.32
C ARG A 514 -5.61 6.95 -2.56
N ALA A 515 -4.37 7.37 -2.39
CA ALA A 515 -3.47 7.74 -3.47
C ALA A 515 -2.71 6.51 -4.04
N THR A 516 -2.36 5.52 -3.19
CA THR A 516 -1.93 4.16 -3.60
C THR A 516 -2.93 3.53 -4.57
N ILE A 517 -4.21 3.75 -4.27
CA ILE A 517 -5.34 3.25 -5.04
C ILE A 517 -5.47 3.92 -6.44
N MET A 518 -5.21 5.23 -6.56
CA MET A 518 -5.16 5.92 -7.87
C MET A 518 -4.02 5.41 -8.75
N PHE A 519 -2.87 5.13 -8.15
CA PHE A 519 -1.70 4.58 -8.86
C PHE A 519 -1.98 3.20 -9.44
N PHE A 520 -2.56 2.27 -8.66
CA PHE A 520 -2.96 0.95 -9.16
C PHE A 520 -4.06 1.03 -10.22
N ARG A 521 -4.99 2.00 -10.12
CA ARG A 521 -6.02 2.26 -11.16
C ARG A 521 -5.41 2.53 -12.53
N LEU A 522 -4.31 3.28 -12.58
CA LEU A 522 -3.66 3.70 -13.83
C LEU A 522 -2.75 2.62 -14.43
N TRP A 523 -2.15 1.75 -13.60
CA TRP A 523 -1.33 0.63 -14.08
C TRP A 523 -2.15 -0.59 -14.53
N TYR A 524 -3.10 -1.05 -13.70
CA TYR A 524 -3.88 -2.26 -14.00
C TYR A 524 -4.78 -2.14 -15.24
N CYS A 525 -5.11 -0.90 -15.66
CA CYS A 525 -5.82 -0.68 -16.93
C CYS A 525 -4.98 -1.01 -18.18
N GLN A 526 -3.64 -1.09 -18.07
CA GLN A 526 -2.73 -1.38 -19.20
C GLN A 526 -2.25 -2.83 -19.26
N GLU A 527 -1.95 -3.50 -18.13
CA GLU A 527 -1.46 -4.90 -18.16
C GLU A 527 -2.44 -5.92 -18.77
N ILE A 528 -3.70 -5.54 -18.93
CA ILE A 528 -4.77 -6.42 -19.40
C ILE A 528 -5.11 -6.13 -20.87
N ALA A 529 -4.39 -5.20 -21.52
CA ALA A 529 -4.58 -4.80 -22.92
C ALA A 529 -4.12 -5.85 -23.97
N VAL A 530 -3.91 -7.11 -23.57
CA VAL A 530 -3.65 -8.21 -24.51
C VAL A 530 -4.95 -8.85 -25.02
N ASP A 531 -6.10 -8.59 -24.39
CA ASP A 531 -7.40 -9.04 -24.93
C ASP A 531 -8.54 -8.11 -24.48
N ALA A 532 -9.25 -7.50 -25.43
CA ALA A 532 -10.28 -6.49 -25.18
C ALA A 532 -11.43 -6.98 -24.26
N SER A 533 -11.64 -8.30 -24.17
CA SER A 533 -12.61 -8.92 -23.26
C SER A 533 -12.17 -8.95 -21.79
N LEU A 534 -10.86 -9.02 -21.55
CA LEU A 534 -10.22 -9.05 -20.25
C LEU A 534 -10.06 -7.61 -19.69
N VAL A 535 -9.81 -6.60 -20.54
CA VAL A 535 -9.61 -5.19 -20.14
C VAL A 535 -10.84 -4.62 -19.43
N VAL A 536 -12.03 -4.85 -19.98
CA VAL A 536 -13.30 -4.36 -19.42
C VAL A 536 -13.55 -4.98 -18.04
N SER A 537 -13.11 -6.23 -17.84
CA SER A 537 -13.28 -6.95 -16.59
C SER A 537 -12.51 -6.33 -15.42
N ALA A 538 -11.25 -5.98 -15.64
CA ALA A 538 -10.41 -5.48 -14.57
C ALA A 538 -10.68 -4.02 -14.20
N VAL A 539 -11.05 -3.17 -15.16
CA VAL A 539 -11.41 -1.77 -14.90
C VAL A 539 -12.65 -1.70 -13.99
N GLY A 540 -13.66 -2.52 -14.25
CA GLY A 540 -14.87 -2.60 -13.42
C GLY A 540 -14.58 -3.15 -12.02
N VAL A 541 -13.82 -4.25 -11.90
CA VAL A 541 -13.46 -4.84 -10.58
C VAL A 541 -12.73 -3.80 -9.75
N LEU A 542 -11.76 -3.13 -10.38
CA LEU A 542 -10.94 -2.16 -9.70
C LEU A 542 -11.78 -0.99 -9.24
N GLN A 543 -12.65 -0.41 -10.08
CA GLN A 543 -13.58 0.64 -9.69
C GLN A 543 -14.52 0.23 -8.54
N GLY A 544 -14.99 -1.02 -8.52
CA GLY A 544 -15.73 -1.57 -7.39
C GLY A 544 -14.92 -1.62 -6.09
N LEU A 545 -13.66 -2.07 -6.18
CA LEU A 545 -12.72 -2.02 -5.04
C LEU A 545 -12.49 -0.59 -4.55
N LEU A 546 -12.35 0.38 -5.47
CA LEU A 546 -12.22 1.80 -5.13
C LEU A 546 -13.40 2.26 -4.27
N ALA A 547 -14.63 1.96 -4.71
CA ALA A 547 -15.84 2.36 -4.02
C ALA A 547 -15.91 1.75 -2.61
N LEU A 548 -15.60 0.46 -2.47
CA LEU A 548 -15.58 -0.22 -1.17
C LEU A 548 -14.59 0.43 -0.19
N GLN A 549 -13.40 0.80 -0.66
CA GLN A 549 -12.40 1.44 0.19
C GLN A 549 -12.75 2.90 0.51
N GLN A 550 -13.20 3.68 -0.47
CA GLN A 550 -13.58 5.09 -0.28
C GLN A 550 -14.72 5.27 0.71
N GLN A 551 -15.69 4.35 0.69
CA GLN A 551 -16.84 4.40 1.59
C GLN A 551 -16.60 3.63 2.90
N HIS A 552 -15.34 3.24 3.18
CA HIS A 552 -14.96 2.45 4.35
C HIS A 552 -15.91 1.28 4.58
N PHE A 553 -16.09 0.43 3.57
CA PHE A 553 -17.05 -0.66 3.59
C PHE A 553 -16.95 -1.47 4.88
N LYS A 554 -18.02 -1.41 5.67
CA LYS A 554 -18.21 -2.25 6.85
C LYS A 554 -19.32 -3.24 6.53
N PRO A 555 -19.02 -4.54 6.46
CA PRO A 555 -20.05 -5.55 6.28
C PRO A 555 -21.00 -5.55 7.48
N LYS A 556 -22.26 -5.94 7.25
CA LYS A 556 -23.24 -6.10 8.33
C LYS A 556 -22.78 -7.18 9.32
N PRO A 557 -23.21 -7.13 10.60
CA PRO A 557 -23.00 -8.24 11.53
C PRO A 557 -23.49 -9.56 10.95
N ASN A 558 -22.79 -10.66 11.22
CA ASN A 558 -23.12 -12.01 10.73
C ASN A 558 -23.13 -12.13 9.18
N THR A 559 -22.38 -11.26 8.49
CA THR A 559 -22.17 -11.37 7.06
C THR A 559 -21.29 -12.58 6.75
N VAL A 560 -21.72 -13.36 5.76
CA VAL A 560 -20.96 -14.49 5.21
C VAL A 560 -20.47 -14.09 3.83
N LEU A 561 -19.17 -14.17 3.62
CA LEU A 561 -18.53 -13.99 2.33
C LEU A 561 -18.26 -15.36 1.70
N LEU A 562 -18.92 -15.64 0.57
CA LEU A 562 -18.51 -16.70 -0.34
C LEU A 562 -17.34 -16.19 -1.18
N ALA A 563 -16.19 -16.84 -1.10
CA ALA A 563 -15.05 -16.55 -1.94
C ALA A 563 -14.75 -17.73 -2.88
N SER A 564 -14.36 -17.45 -4.12
CA SER A 564 -13.93 -18.49 -5.05
C SER A 564 -13.13 -17.91 -6.19
N TYR A 565 -12.15 -18.64 -6.69
CA TYR A 565 -11.67 -18.38 -8.05
C TYR A 565 -12.83 -18.62 -9.05
N PRO A 566 -12.97 -17.82 -10.12
CA PRO A 566 -14.03 -18.04 -11.09
C PRO A 566 -14.10 -19.49 -11.57
N LYS A 567 -15.33 -20.02 -11.66
CA LYS A 567 -15.64 -21.37 -12.18
C LYS A 567 -15.25 -22.54 -11.27
N SER A 568 -14.88 -22.28 -10.02
CA SER A 568 -14.60 -23.33 -9.01
C SER A 568 -15.84 -23.90 -8.31
N GLY A 569 -17.07 -23.53 -8.70
CA GLY A 569 -18.31 -24.01 -8.06
C GLY A 569 -19.18 -22.93 -7.42
N THR A 570 -18.89 -21.67 -7.70
CA THR A 570 -19.56 -20.48 -7.15
C THR A 570 -21.09 -20.55 -7.19
N THR A 571 -21.69 -20.88 -8.34
CA THR A 571 -23.15 -20.91 -8.50
C THR A 571 -23.82 -21.91 -7.55
N TRP A 572 -23.20 -23.09 -7.40
CA TRP A 572 -23.73 -24.14 -6.54
C TRP A 572 -23.61 -23.77 -5.06
N LEU A 573 -22.44 -23.24 -4.67
CA LEU A 573 -22.22 -22.81 -3.29
C LEU A 573 -23.09 -21.60 -2.92
N LYS A 574 -23.37 -20.67 -3.85
CA LYS A 574 -24.34 -19.58 -3.64
C LYS A 574 -25.73 -20.13 -3.30
N ALA A 575 -26.21 -21.10 -4.07
CA ALA A 575 -27.50 -21.74 -3.85
C ALA A 575 -27.56 -22.45 -2.49
N LEU A 576 -26.53 -23.25 -2.17
CA LEU A 576 -26.44 -23.97 -0.90
C LEU A 576 -26.42 -23.03 0.31
N LEU A 577 -25.53 -22.02 0.32
CA LEU A 577 -25.46 -21.07 1.44
C LEU A 577 -26.75 -20.28 1.59
N PHE A 578 -27.39 -19.90 0.49
CA PHE A 578 -28.68 -19.19 0.52
C PHE A 578 -29.78 -20.08 1.10
N ALA A 579 -29.91 -21.32 0.64
CA ALA A 579 -30.91 -22.26 1.14
C ALA A 579 -30.69 -22.59 2.63
N ILE A 580 -29.44 -22.86 3.04
CA ILE A 580 -29.11 -23.15 4.45
C ILE A 580 -29.46 -21.95 5.35
N LYS A 581 -29.13 -20.72 4.94
CA LYS A 581 -29.34 -19.52 5.76
C LYS A 581 -30.82 -19.13 5.90
N ASN A 582 -31.65 -19.44 4.90
CA ASN A 582 -33.07 -19.05 4.86
C ASN A 582 -34.03 -20.23 5.08
N ARG A 583 -33.54 -21.40 5.50
CA ARG A 583 -34.34 -22.63 5.64
C ARG A 583 -35.48 -22.55 6.66
N ALA A 584 -35.37 -21.68 7.66
CA ALA A 584 -36.39 -21.54 8.71
C ALA A 584 -37.61 -20.71 8.27
N GLU A 585 -37.48 -19.92 7.20
CA GLU A 585 -38.49 -18.93 6.79
C GLU A 585 -39.17 -19.27 5.44
N LEU A 586 -38.75 -20.33 4.74
CA LEU A 586 -39.15 -20.62 3.36
C LEU A 586 -39.76 -22.02 3.20
N ASP A 587 -40.95 -22.09 2.60
CA ASP A 587 -41.47 -23.34 2.03
C ASP A 587 -40.64 -23.72 0.79
N PHE A 588 -40.23 -24.99 0.72
CA PHE A 588 -39.48 -25.55 -0.41
C PHE A 588 -40.23 -25.43 -1.74
N ASN A 589 -41.57 -25.35 -1.73
CA ASN A 589 -42.37 -25.19 -2.94
C ASN A 589 -42.39 -23.76 -3.48
N THR A 590 -42.12 -22.76 -2.64
CA THR A 590 -42.11 -21.33 -3.01
C THR A 590 -40.72 -20.71 -2.85
N HIS A 591 -39.68 -21.55 -2.77
CA HIS A 591 -38.32 -21.10 -2.50
C HIS A 591 -37.80 -20.20 -3.63
N HIS A 592 -37.12 -19.09 -3.28
CA HIS A 592 -36.67 -18.10 -4.27
C HIS A 592 -35.72 -18.66 -5.34
N LEU A 593 -34.99 -19.74 -5.04
CA LEU A 593 -34.17 -20.45 -6.03
C LEU A 593 -34.98 -21.05 -7.20
N LEU A 594 -36.29 -21.25 -7.05
CA LEU A 594 -37.18 -21.71 -8.11
C LEU A 594 -37.50 -20.59 -9.13
N SER A 595 -37.48 -19.34 -8.70
CA SER A 595 -37.87 -18.16 -9.48
C SER A 595 -36.74 -17.17 -9.78
N SER A 596 -35.58 -17.31 -9.13
CA SER A 596 -34.44 -16.39 -9.25
C SER A 596 -33.11 -17.16 -9.36
N ASN A 597 -32.17 -16.62 -10.14
CA ASN A 597 -30.86 -17.23 -10.29
C ASN A 597 -30.02 -17.03 -9.00
N PRO A 598 -29.19 -18.02 -8.58
CA PRO A 598 -28.34 -17.86 -7.40
C PRO A 598 -27.43 -16.61 -7.42
N HIS A 599 -27.05 -16.11 -8.60
CA HIS A 599 -26.23 -14.92 -8.74
C HIS A 599 -26.97 -13.61 -8.41
N GLU A 600 -28.30 -13.59 -8.46
CA GLU A 600 -29.14 -12.46 -8.05
C GLU A 600 -29.35 -12.44 -6.54
N LEU A 601 -29.51 -13.63 -5.93
CA LEU A 601 -29.76 -13.79 -4.49
C LEU A 601 -28.50 -13.53 -3.64
N VAL A 602 -27.32 -13.82 -4.19
CA VAL A 602 -26.03 -13.60 -3.53
C VAL A 602 -25.19 -12.65 -4.38
N PRO A 603 -25.26 -11.33 -4.12
CA PRO A 603 -24.61 -10.31 -4.94
C PRO A 603 -23.08 -10.43 -4.88
N GLN A 604 -22.44 -10.19 -6.02
CA GLN A 604 -20.99 -10.09 -6.11
C GLN A 604 -20.56 -8.69 -5.65
N LEU A 605 -19.70 -8.63 -4.63
CA LEU A 605 -19.35 -7.41 -3.90
C LEU A 605 -18.71 -6.35 -4.81
N GLU A 606 -17.64 -6.72 -5.52
CA GLU A 606 -16.96 -5.82 -6.46
C GLU A 606 -17.89 -5.32 -7.58
N ALA A 607 -18.81 -6.15 -8.05
CA ALA A 607 -19.78 -5.76 -9.07
C ALA A 607 -20.88 -4.85 -8.55
N TYR A 608 -21.35 -5.10 -7.33
CA TYR A 608 -22.34 -4.27 -6.67
C TYR A 608 -21.77 -2.88 -6.37
N ALA A 609 -20.55 -2.82 -5.83
CA ALA A 609 -19.87 -1.58 -5.48
C ALA A 609 -19.58 -0.72 -6.73
N PHE A 610 -19.21 -1.34 -7.84
CA PHE A 610 -19.06 -0.65 -9.11
C PHE A 610 -20.36 0.03 -9.58
N LYS A 611 -21.50 -0.65 -9.43
CA LYS A 611 -22.81 -0.10 -9.80
C LYS A 611 -23.35 0.94 -8.80
N HIS A 612 -22.91 0.88 -7.54
CA HIS A 612 -23.38 1.73 -6.45
C HIS A 612 -22.21 2.40 -5.71
N PRO A 613 -21.45 3.29 -6.36
CA PRO A 613 -20.20 3.81 -5.82
C PRO A 613 -20.36 4.65 -4.54
N THR A 614 -21.54 5.22 -4.32
CA THR A 614 -21.87 6.04 -3.13
C THR A 614 -22.42 5.22 -1.97
N ASN A 615 -22.95 4.03 -2.22
CA ASN A 615 -23.43 3.12 -1.18
C ASN A 615 -23.12 1.66 -1.58
N PRO A 616 -21.84 1.23 -1.46
CA PRO A 616 -21.37 -0.04 -2.00
C PRO A 616 -21.72 -1.24 -1.10
N THR A 617 -22.57 -1.06 -0.10
CA THR A 617 -22.97 -2.11 0.84
C THR A 617 -24.26 -2.80 0.37
N PRO A 618 -24.21 -4.07 -0.07
CA PRO A 618 -25.42 -4.81 -0.39
C PRO A 618 -26.34 -4.95 0.82
N ASN A 619 -27.66 -4.87 0.59
CA ASN A 619 -28.64 -5.05 1.66
C ASN A 619 -28.89 -6.54 2.01
N THR A 620 -27.82 -7.32 2.23
CA THR A 620 -27.87 -8.75 2.55
C THR A 620 -26.68 -9.16 3.42
N CYS A 621 -26.84 -10.19 4.25
CA CYS A 621 -25.76 -10.77 5.06
C CYS A 621 -25.13 -12.00 4.39
N LEU A 622 -25.36 -12.20 3.08
CA LEU A 622 -24.71 -13.22 2.27
C LEU A 622 -24.23 -12.57 0.97
N ILE A 623 -22.91 -12.47 0.83
CA ILE A 623 -22.24 -11.79 -0.29
C ILE A 623 -21.20 -12.71 -0.93
N HIS A 624 -20.78 -12.39 -2.14
CA HIS A 624 -19.80 -13.17 -2.89
C HIS A 624 -18.65 -12.30 -3.42
N SER A 625 -17.44 -12.84 -3.51
CA SER A 625 -16.33 -12.21 -4.24
C SER A 625 -15.41 -13.19 -4.95
N HIS A 626 -14.87 -12.75 -6.10
CA HIS A 626 -13.78 -13.42 -6.81
C HIS A 626 -12.39 -12.86 -6.48
N LEU A 627 -12.28 -11.94 -5.53
CA LEU A 627 -11.01 -11.33 -5.16
C LEU A 627 -10.09 -12.33 -4.47
N ALA A 628 -8.78 -12.22 -4.72
CA ALA A 628 -7.77 -12.90 -3.92
C ALA A 628 -7.85 -12.43 -2.45
N PHE A 629 -7.50 -13.31 -1.51
CA PHE A 629 -7.62 -13.03 -0.07
C PHE A 629 -6.98 -11.69 0.35
N ASN A 630 -5.80 -11.39 -0.19
CA ASN A 630 -5.06 -10.16 0.12
C ASN A 630 -5.67 -8.88 -0.47
N CYS A 631 -6.67 -9.01 -1.34
CA CYS A 631 -7.38 -7.91 -1.98
C CYS A 631 -8.75 -7.65 -1.35
N LEU A 632 -9.16 -8.45 -0.36
CA LEU A 632 -10.41 -8.24 0.35
C LEU A 632 -10.34 -6.95 1.20
N PRO A 633 -11.45 -6.20 1.33
CA PRO A 633 -11.55 -5.11 2.29
C PRO A 633 -11.44 -5.63 3.73
N GLU A 634 -11.43 -4.74 4.72
CA GLU A 634 -11.40 -5.15 6.12
C GLU A 634 -12.68 -5.90 6.51
N LEU A 635 -12.55 -7.21 6.79
CA LEU A 635 -13.66 -8.12 7.08
C LEU A 635 -13.64 -8.58 8.54
N ALA A 636 -13.35 -7.68 9.49
CA ALA A 636 -13.09 -8.01 10.90
C ALA A 636 -14.12 -9.01 11.50
N ASN A 637 -15.41 -8.89 11.13
CA ASN A 637 -16.52 -9.67 11.68
C ASN A 637 -17.26 -10.58 10.66
N CYS A 638 -16.65 -10.93 9.51
CA CYS A 638 -17.27 -11.85 8.54
C CYS A 638 -16.72 -13.26 8.64
N LYS A 639 -17.59 -14.24 8.41
CA LYS A 639 -17.18 -15.61 8.07
C LYS A 639 -16.92 -15.71 6.58
N ILE A 640 -15.89 -16.44 6.20
CA ILE A 640 -15.48 -16.64 4.80
C ILE A 640 -15.63 -18.12 4.48
N VAL A 641 -16.35 -18.44 3.41
CA VAL A 641 -16.44 -19.79 2.84
C VAL A 641 -15.76 -19.78 1.49
N TYR A 642 -14.63 -20.46 1.37
CA TYR A 642 -13.87 -20.57 0.13
C TYR A 642 -14.08 -21.93 -0.53
N VAL A 643 -14.31 -21.96 -1.84
CA VAL A 643 -14.33 -23.22 -2.62
C VAL A 643 -13.18 -23.29 -3.62
N PHE A 644 -12.37 -24.32 -3.43
CA PHE A 644 -11.34 -24.78 -4.35
C PHE A 644 -11.87 -25.87 -5.28
N ARG A 645 -11.29 -25.97 -6.48
CA ARG A 645 -11.59 -27.00 -7.47
C ARG A 645 -10.31 -27.31 -8.24
N ASP A 646 -10.18 -28.53 -8.76
CA ASP A 646 -9.03 -28.93 -9.58
C ASP A 646 -8.75 -27.90 -10.71
N PRO A 647 -7.51 -27.37 -10.83
CA PRO A 647 -7.15 -26.39 -11.85
C PRO A 647 -7.47 -26.85 -13.28
N LYS A 648 -7.38 -28.15 -13.56
CA LYS A 648 -7.66 -28.72 -14.90
C LYS A 648 -9.13 -28.55 -15.28
N ASP A 649 -10.02 -28.81 -14.32
CA ASP A 649 -11.45 -28.62 -14.47
C ASP A 649 -11.83 -27.14 -14.48
N VAL A 650 -11.15 -26.30 -13.68
CA VAL A 650 -11.34 -24.84 -13.66
C VAL A 650 -10.99 -24.24 -15.02
N LEU A 651 -9.83 -24.57 -15.59
CA LEU A 651 -9.42 -24.12 -16.92
C LEU A 651 -10.46 -24.49 -17.98
N THR A 652 -10.83 -25.78 -18.03
CA THR A 652 -11.82 -26.29 -19.00
C THR A 652 -13.17 -25.58 -18.88
N SER A 653 -13.63 -25.39 -17.64
CA SER A 653 -14.88 -24.69 -17.33
C SER A 653 -14.83 -23.20 -17.69
N CYS A 654 -13.70 -22.55 -17.43
CA CYS A 654 -13.46 -21.14 -17.74
C CYS A 654 -13.40 -20.89 -19.23
N TRP A 655 -12.66 -21.72 -19.98
CA TRP A 655 -12.58 -21.62 -21.43
C TRP A 655 -13.98 -21.71 -22.05
N HIS A 656 -14.77 -22.75 -21.75
CA HIS A 656 -16.13 -22.86 -22.28
C HIS A 656 -17.03 -21.68 -21.90
N PHE A 657 -16.90 -21.15 -20.69
CA PHE A 657 -17.70 -20.03 -20.21
C PHE A 657 -17.36 -18.74 -20.96
N ILE A 658 -16.07 -18.44 -21.12
CA ILE A 658 -15.59 -17.28 -21.88
C ILE A 658 -16.05 -17.37 -23.33
N GLN A 659 -15.93 -18.54 -23.97
CA GLN A 659 -16.38 -18.71 -25.36
C GLN A 659 -17.88 -18.46 -25.54
N LYS A 660 -18.71 -18.75 -24.54
CA LYS A 660 -20.15 -18.43 -24.57
C LYS A 660 -20.46 -16.96 -24.30
N LEU A 661 -19.63 -16.28 -23.49
CA LEU A 661 -19.79 -14.85 -23.18
C LEU A 661 -19.24 -13.92 -24.26
N ARG A 662 -18.28 -14.41 -25.05
CA ARG A 662 -17.54 -13.63 -26.04
C ARG A 662 -18.49 -13.02 -27.10
N PRO A 663 -18.45 -11.69 -27.32
CA PRO A 663 -19.05 -11.06 -28.49
C PRO A 663 -18.56 -11.71 -29.79
N LYS A 664 -19.43 -11.90 -30.78
CA LYS A 664 -19.10 -12.63 -32.01
C LYS A 664 -17.98 -11.96 -32.81
N GLU A 665 -17.79 -10.67 -32.61
CA GLU A 665 -16.82 -9.79 -33.28
C GLU A 665 -15.39 -9.99 -32.79
N LEU A 666 -15.19 -10.57 -31.59
CA LEU A 666 -13.85 -10.83 -31.04
C LEU A 666 -13.24 -12.12 -31.61
N PRO A 667 -11.90 -12.27 -31.60
CA PRO A 667 -11.25 -13.50 -32.04
C PRO A 667 -11.55 -14.67 -31.10
N PHE A 668 -11.63 -15.88 -31.66
CA PHE A 668 -11.80 -17.11 -30.88
C PHE A 668 -10.47 -17.50 -30.22
N ILE A 669 -10.47 -17.67 -28.91
CA ILE A 669 -9.29 -18.16 -28.17
C ILE A 669 -9.28 -19.69 -28.19
N SER A 670 -8.20 -20.28 -28.69
CA SER A 670 -8.06 -21.74 -28.72
C SER A 670 -7.82 -22.31 -27.31
N LEU A 671 -8.17 -23.58 -27.07
CA LEU A 671 -7.91 -24.21 -25.77
C LEU A 671 -6.40 -24.26 -25.42
N PRO A 672 -5.47 -24.57 -26.35
CA PRO A 672 -4.04 -24.48 -26.09
C PRO A 672 -3.56 -23.07 -25.70
N GLU A 673 -4.13 -22.04 -26.31
CA GLU A 673 -3.82 -20.65 -25.97
C GLU A 673 -4.35 -20.27 -24.59
N ALA A 674 -5.58 -20.64 -24.27
CA ALA A 674 -6.15 -20.45 -22.93
C ALA A 674 -5.37 -21.21 -21.86
N PHE A 675 -4.88 -22.41 -22.19
CA PHE A 675 -4.00 -23.20 -21.34
C PHE A 675 -2.68 -22.45 -21.07
N ASP A 676 -2.01 -21.96 -22.12
CA ASP A 676 -0.75 -21.21 -22.00
C ASP A 676 -0.93 -19.91 -21.17
N GLN A 677 -2.03 -19.20 -21.39
CA GLN A 677 -2.37 -18.01 -20.59
C GLN A 677 -2.61 -18.37 -19.12
N PHE A 678 -3.39 -19.42 -18.84
CA PHE A 678 -3.71 -19.86 -17.49
C PHE A 678 -2.47 -20.32 -16.72
N THR A 679 -1.58 -21.09 -17.34
CA THR A 679 -0.34 -21.57 -16.70
C THR A 679 0.65 -20.44 -16.40
N LYS A 680 0.67 -19.40 -17.24
CA LYS A 680 1.43 -18.17 -17.01
C LYS A 680 0.78 -17.20 -16.01
N GLY A 681 -0.45 -17.50 -15.56
CA GLY A 681 -1.21 -16.67 -14.62
C GLY A 681 -2.01 -15.54 -15.25
N TYR A 682 -2.01 -15.42 -16.59
CA TYR A 682 -2.79 -14.43 -17.34
C TYR A 682 -4.25 -14.87 -17.46
N SER A 683 -5.03 -14.66 -16.40
CA SER A 683 -6.45 -15.00 -16.37
C SER A 683 -7.22 -14.07 -15.42
N PRO A 684 -8.54 -13.91 -15.59
CA PRO A 684 -9.33 -13.07 -14.69
C PRO A 684 -9.17 -13.52 -13.24
N PHE A 685 -8.72 -12.62 -12.35
CA PHE A 685 -8.40 -12.88 -10.94
C PHE A 685 -7.21 -13.83 -10.70
N GLY A 686 -6.41 -14.13 -11.74
CA GLY A 686 -5.19 -14.93 -11.65
C GLY A 686 -4.02 -14.19 -10.99
N PRO A 687 -2.91 -14.89 -10.67
CA PRO A 687 -2.68 -16.31 -10.93
C PRO A 687 -3.49 -17.27 -10.03
N PHE A 688 -3.98 -18.38 -10.59
CA PHE A 688 -4.87 -19.32 -9.90
C PHE A 688 -4.27 -19.88 -8.60
N TRP A 689 -3.03 -20.37 -8.64
CA TRP A 689 -2.41 -21.02 -7.48
C TRP A 689 -2.18 -20.05 -6.33
N ASP A 690 -1.72 -18.83 -6.62
CA ASP A 690 -1.56 -17.76 -5.62
C ASP A 690 -2.91 -17.37 -4.99
N HIS A 691 -3.96 -17.30 -5.81
CA HIS A 691 -5.32 -17.04 -5.34
C HIS A 691 -5.79 -18.12 -4.34
N VAL A 692 -5.64 -19.40 -4.69
CA VAL A 692 -6.01 -20.53 -3.82
C VAL A 692 -5.17 -20.55 -2.55
N MET A 693 -3.85 -20.36 -2.67
CA MET A 693 -2.94 -20.42 -1.52
C MET A 693 -3.18 -19.31 -0.50
N GLY A 694 -3.64 -18.13 -0.94
CA GLY A 694 -4.04 -17.07 -0.01
C GLY A 694 -5.16 -17.52 0.94
N TYR A 695 -6.22 -18.10 0.38
CA TYR A 695 -7.35 -18.60 1.18
C TYR A 695 -7.01 -19.87 1.96
N TYR A 696 -6.19 -20.76 1.40
CA TYR A 696 -5.75 -21.95 2.11
C TYR A 696 -4.95 -21.58 3.37
N LYS A 697 -3.94 -20.70 3.24
CA LYS A 697 -3.17 -20.20 4.39
C LYS A 697 -4.07 -19.51 5.43
N ALA A 698 -4.99 -18.67 4.97
CA ALA A 698 -5.96 -18.02 5.85
C ALA A 698 -6.88 -19.01 6.59
N SER A 699 -7.22 -20.14 5.97
CA SER A 699 -7.99 -21.21 6.63
C SER A 699 -7.23 -21.93 7.73
N LEU A 700 -5.91 -22.05 7.58
CA LEU A 700 -5.04 -22.61 8.61
C LEU A 700 -4.81 -21.63 9.77
N GLU A 701 -4.66 -20.34 9.44
CA GLU A 701 -4.41 -19.28 10.42
C GLU A 701 -5.68 -18.90 11.20
N PHE A 702 -6.83 -18.85 10.52
CA PHE A 702 -8.11 -18.43 11.10
C PHE A 702 -9.23 -19.48 10.88
N PRO A 703 -9.11 -20.69 11.43
CA PRO A 703 -10.01 -21.82 11.13
C PRO A 703 -11.47 -21.58 11.57
N LYS A 704 -11.71 -20.72 12.58
CA LYS A 704 -13.06 -20.31 12.99
C LYS A 704 -13.69 -19.27 12.07
N LYS A 705 -12.88 -18.60 11.24
CA LYS A 705 -13.30 -17.49 10.37
C LYS A 705 -13.32 -17.88 8.89
N VAL A 706 -12.47 -18.80 8.47
CA VAL A 706 -12.31 -19.20 7.06
C VAL A 706 -12.52 -20.71 6.91
N CYS A 707 -13.60 -21.10 6.24
CA CYS A 707 -13.88 -22.48 5.87
C CYS A 707 -13.38 -22.74 4.45
N PHE A 708 -12.46 -23.68 4.28
CA PHE A 708 -11.95 -24.10 2.99
C PHE A 708 -12.62 -25.41 2.55
N LEU A 709 -13.29 -25.38 1.41
CA LEU A 709 -14.00 -26.51 0.81
C LEU A 709 -13.38 -26.90 -0.53
N LYS A 710 -13.50 -28.18 -0.89
CA LYS A 710 -13.19 -28.66 -2.24
C LYS A 710 -14.48 -29.01 -2.96
N TYR A 711 -14.59 -28.60 -4.22
CA TYR A 711 -15.74 -28.90 -5.07
C TYR A 711 -15.96 -30.40 -5.23
N GLU A 712 -14.87 -31.17 -5.32
CA GLU A 712 -14.86 -32.61 -5.47
C GLU A 712 -15.42 -33.32 -4.23
N GLU A 713 -15.06 -32.85 -3.03
CA GLU A 713 -15.59 -33.35 -1.75
C GLU A 713 -17.07 -32.96 -1.59
N LEU A 714 -17.41 -31.73 -1.95
CA LEU A 714 -18.80 -31.24 -1.95
C LEU A 714 -19.68 -32.09 -2.88
N LYS A 715 -19.16 -32.50 -4.05
CA LYS A 715 -19.89 -33.37 -5.00
C LYS A 715 -19.95 -34.82 -4.56
N LYS A 716 -18.91 -35.31 -3.86
CA LYS A 716 -18.86 -36.68 -3.34
C LYS A 716 -19.88 -36.93 -2.23
N ASP A 717 -20.01 -35.98 -1.30
CA ASP A 717 -20.98 -36.06 -0.20
C ASP A 717 -21.63 -34.70 0.08
N PRO A 718 -22.71 -34.36 -0.66
CA PRO A 718 -23.39 -33.07 -0.52
C PRO A 718 -24.04 -32.88 0.85
N ILE A 719 -24.57 -33.95 1.46
CA ILE A 719 -25.30 -33.90 2.73
C ILE A 719 -24.31 -33.59 3.86
N PHE A 720 -23.20 -34.33 3.94
CA PHE A 720 -22.16 -34.06 4.94
C PHE A 720 -21.61 -32.64 4.85
N ASN A 721 -21.32 -32.17 3.64
CA ASN A 721 -20.79 -30.82 3.44
C ASN A 721 -21.83 -29.73 3.72
N ALA A 722 -23.12 -29.98 3.47
CA ALA A 722 -24.19 -29.07 3.87
C ALA A 722 -24.30 -28.93 5.40
N LYS A 723 -24.19 -30.05 6.14
CA LYS A 723 -24.13 -30.03 7.61
C LYS A 723 -22.89 -29.29 8.12
N LYS A 724 -21.72 -29.59 7.57
CA LYS A 724 -20.45 -28.89 7.88
C LYS A 724 -20.54 -27.38 7.64
N LEU A 725 -21.19 -26.96 6.55
CA LEU A 725 -21.44 -25.55 6.27
C LEU A 725 -22.37 -24.94 7.32
N ALA A 726 -23.49 -25.59 7.63
CA ALA A 726 -24.44 -25.11 8.63
C ALA A 726 -23.80 -24.94 10.02
N GLU A 727 -22.98 -25.91 10.45
CA GLU A 727 -22.17 -25.82 11.66
C GLU A 727 -21.18 -24.65 11.62
N PHE A 728 -20.42 -24.50 10.52
CA PHE A 728 -19.50 -23.39 10.35
C PHE A 728 -20.20 -22.03 10.38
N LEU A 729 -21.44 -21.95 9.90
CA LEU A 729 -22.27 -20.76 9.96
C LEU A 729 -22.89 -20.49 11.34
N GLU A 730 -22.61 -21.31 12.36
CA GLU A 730 -23.25 -21.27 13.69
C GLU A 730 -24.78 -21.43 13.62
N GLN A 731 -25.25 -22.16 12.60
CA GLN A 731 -26.66 -22.54 12.44
C GLN A 731 -26.74 -24.04 12.13
N PRO A 732 -26.28 -24.94 13.03
CA PRO A 732 -26.33 -26.38 12.78
C PRO A 732 -27.77 -26.84 12.58
N PHE A 733 -27.93 -27.94 11.82
CA PHE A 733 -29.23 -28.59 11.72
C PHE A 733 -29.59 -29.27 13.04
N SER A 734 -30.83 -29.12 13.47
CA SER A 734 -31.38 -29.84 14.62
C SER A 734 -31.61 -31.32 14.27
N LEU A 735 -31.68 -32.18 15.29
CA LEU A 735 -32.02 -33.59 15.11
C LEU A 735 -33.40 -33.78 14.45
N GLU A 736 -34.31 -32.85 14.72
CA GLU A 736 -35.65 -32.81 14.10
C GLU A 736 -35.53 -32.51 12.61
N GLU A 737 -34.84 -31.44 12.22
CA GLU A 737 -34.58 -31.09 10.81
C GLU A 737 -33.91 -32.23 10.05
N GLU A 738 -32.96 -32.93 10.68
CA GLU A 738 -32.32 -34.11 10.08
C GLU A 738 -33.29 -35.28 9.93
N SER A 739 -34.12 -35.56 10.93
CA SER A 739 -35.12 -36.63 10.88
C SER A 739 -36.23 -36.37 9.86
N GLU A 740 -36.56 -35.10 9.63
CA GLU A 740 -37.52 -34.64 8.62
C GLU A 740 -36.92 -34.55 7.21
N GLY A 741 -35.64 -34.90 7.03
CA GLY A 741 -34.99 -34.88 5.73
C GLY A 741 -34.82 -33.46 5.15
N ILE A 742 -34.68 -32.44 6.00
CA ILE A 742 -34.50 -31.04 5.55
C ILE A 742 -33.18 -30.87 4.79
N VAL A 743 -32.11 -31.52 5.26
CA VAL A 743 -30.79 -31.45 4.62
C VAL A 743 -30.84 -32.03 3.20
N GLU A 744 -31.48 -33.18 3.06
CA GLU A 744 -31.73 -33.87 1.80
C GLU A 744 -32.50 -32.97 0.85
N ARG A 745 -33.61 -32.37 1.31
CA ARG A 745 -34.42 -31.42 0.51
C ARG A 745 -33.62 -30.20 0.06
N ILE A 746 -32.77 -29.63 0.92
CA ILE A 746 -31.88 -28.51 0.55
C ILE A 746 -30.88 -28.95 -0.53
N THR A 747 -30.24 -30.10 -0.35
CA THR A 747 -29.24 -30.62 -1.31
C THR A 747 -29.87 -30.96 -2.66
N GLU A 748 -31.09 -31.52 -2.66
CA GLU A 748 -31.87 -31.81 -3.87
C GLU A 748 -32.28 -30.53 -4.59
N LEU A 749 -32.82 -29.54 -3.86
CA LEU A 749 -33.20 -28.24 -4.40
C LEU A 749 -32.01 -27.53 -5.06
N CYS A 750 -30.83 -27.60 -4.43
CA CYS A 750 -29.60 -26.97 -4.92
C CYS A 750 -28.84 -27.83 -5.93
N SER A 751 -29.33 -29.02 -6.28
CA SER A 751 -28.64 -29.93 -7.20
C SER A 751 -28.46 -29.32 -8.59
N PHE A 752 -27.44 -29.77 -9.32
CA PHE A 752 -27.20 -29.32 -10.69
C PHE A 752 -28.40 -29.66 -11.58
N GLU A 753 -28.93 -30.86 -11.42
CA GLU A 753 -30.06 -31.42 -12.15
C GLU A 753 -31.32 -30.59 -11.94
N LYS A 754 -31.62 -30.20 -10.69
CA LYS A 754 -32.77 -29.33 -10.39
C LYS A 754 -32.54 -27.92 -10.93
N LEU A 755 -31.46 -27.25 -10.51
CA LEU A 755 -31.22 -25.84 -10.85
C LEU A 755 -31.11 -25.61 -12.35
N SER A 756 -30.38 -26.45 -13.09
CA SER A 756 -30.23 -26.29 -14.54
C SER A 756 -31.53 -26.50 -15.33
N ASN A 757 -32.52 -27.17 -14.73
CA ASN A 757 -33.78 -27.47 -15.38
C ASN A 757 -34.90 -26.45 -15.13
N LEU A 758 -34.72 -25.53 -14.19
CA LEU A 758 -35.67 -24.46 -13.90
C LEU A 758 -35.75 -23.45 -15.06
N GLU A 759 -36.97 -22.97 -15.37
CA GLU A 759 -37.22 -22.02 -16.47
C GLU A 759 -36.36 -20.75 -16.32
N VAL A 760 -36.27 -20.19 -15.11
CA VAL A 760 -35.42 -19.02 -14.82
C VAL A 760 -33.95 -19.24 -15.20
N ASN A 761 -33.45 -20.47 -15.13
CA ASN A 761 -32.07 -20.79 -15.46
C ASN A 761 -31.87 -21.23 -16.92
N LYS A 762 -32.92 -21.67 -17.61
CA LYS A 762 -32.88 -22.02 -19.04
C LYS A 762 -33.01 -20.81 -19.94
N GLU A 763 -33.94 -19.91 -19.61
CA GLU A 763 -34.36 -18.81 -20.47
C GLU A 763 -34.16 -17.44 -19.83
N GLY A 764 -34.00 -17.37 -18.51
CA GLY A 764 -33.81 -16.12 -17.81
C GLY A 764 -32.44 -15.47 -18.09
N THR A 765 -32.36 -14.19 -17.74
CA THR A 765 -31.15 -13.38 -17.84
C THR A 765 -31.01 -12.55 -16.58
N HIS A 766 -29.78 -12.24 -16.18
CA HIS A 766 -29.52 -11.26 -15.13
C HIS A 766 -28.58 -10.17 -15.60
N THR A 767 -28.52 -9.09 -14.81
CA THR A 767 -27.62 -7.98 -15.11
C THR A 767 -26.18 -8.41 -14.83
N GLY A 768 -25.39 -8.51 -15.89
CA GLY A 768 -23.99 -8.92 -15.77
C GLY A 768 -23.10 -7.82 -15.22
N PHE A 769 -21.85 -8.21 -15.00
CA PHE A 769 -20.77 -7.30 -14.63
C PHE A 769 -19.93 -6.87 -15.85
N PHE A 770 -19.64 -7.81 -16.77
CA PHE A 770 -18.84 -7.56 -17.97
C PHE A 770 -19.65 -7.20 -19.21
N ILE A 771 -20.87 -7.72 -19.28
CA ILE A 771 -21.86 -7.41 -20.32
C ILE A 771 -23.18 -7.04 -19.64
N PRO A 772 -23.96 -6.11 -20.20
CA PRO A 772 -25.19 -5.61 -19.55
C PRO A 772 -26.18 -6.72 -19.18
N THR A 773 -26.26 -7.76 -20.01
CA THR A 773 -27.20 -8.87 -19.85
C THR A 773 -26.48 -10.19 -20.05
N ILE A 774 -26.53 -11.07 -19.04
CA ILE A 774 -25.95 -12.40 -19.08
C ILE A 774 -27.08 -13.44 -19.07
N PRO A 775 -27.14 -14.37 -20.05
CA PRO A 775 -28.08 -15.48 -20.03
C PRO A 775 -27.77 -16.45 -18.88
N ASN A 776 -28.78 -16.87 -18.12
CA ASN A 776 -28.57 -17.73 -16.94
C ASN A 776 -28.08 -19.13 -17.29
N ASN A 777 -28.39 -19.62 -18.49
CA ASN A 777 -28.03 -20.97 -18.92
C ASN A 777 -26.51 -21.18 -19.08
N ILE A 778 -25.72 -20.11 -19.22
CA ILE A 778 -24.27 -20.24 -19.41
C ILE A 778 -23.55 -20.70 -18.13
N PHE A 779 -24.17 -20.54 -16.97
CA PHE A 779 -23.60 -20.98 -15.69
C PHE A 779 -23.72 -22.49 -15.49
N PHE A 780 -24.58 -23.16 -16.27
CA PHE A 780 -24.83 -24.59 -16.20
C PHE A 780 -24.26 -25.26 -17.46
N ARG A 781 -23.26 -26.15 -17.28
CA ARG A 781 -22.63 -26.88 -18.39
C ARG A 781 -22.77 -28.39 -18.23
N GLN A 782 -22.05 -28.97 -17.28
CA GLN A 782 -22.10 -30.41 -17.00
C GLN A 782 -22.16 -30.75 -15.50
N GLY A 783 -21.61 -29.91 -14.61
CA GLY A 783 -21.63 -30.17 -13.17
C GLY A 783 -20.79 -31.38 -12.71
N LYS A 784 -19.92 -31.93 -13.57
CA LYS A 784 -19.09 -33.12 -13.32
C LYS A 784 -17.68 -32.79 -12.83
N VAL A 785 -17.04 -33.75 -12.17
CA VAL A 785 -15.62 -33.75 -11.79
C VAL A 785 -14.82 -34.55 -12.82
N GLY A 786 -13.68 -34.02 -13.26
CA GLY A 786 -12.73 -34.70 -14.15
C GLY A 786 -13.10 -34.65 -15.63
N ASP A 787 -13.97 -33.73 -16.04
CA ASP A 787 -14.32 -33.53 -17.46
C ASP A 787 -13.13 -32.95 -18.25
N SER A 788 -12.14 -32.36 -17.58
CA SER A 788 -10.90 -31.91 -18.21
C SER A 788 -10.21 -32.99 -19.05
N LYS A 789 -10.35 -34.28 -18.71
CA LYS A 789 -9.78 -35.42 -19.46
C LYS A 789 -10.36 -35.56 -20.87
N ASN A 790 -11.54 -35.01 -21.12
CA ASN A 790 -12.18 -35.03 -22.44
C ASN A 790 -11.72 -33.87 -23.34
N HIS A 791 -10.95 -32.92 -22.78
CA HIS A 791 -10.63 -31.65 -23.44
C HIS A 791 -9.13 -31.37 -23.50
N LEU A 792 -8.38 -31.67 -22.44
CA LEU A 792 -6.94 -31.43 -22.36
C LEU A 792 -6.16 -32.65 -22.84
N SER A 793 -5.02 -32.43 -23.50
CA SER A 793 -4.08 -33.51 -23.81
C SER A 793 -3.39 -34.03 -22.55
N GLU A 794 -2.84 -35.25 -22.62
CA GLU A 794 -2.05 -35.82 -21.52
C GLU A 794 -0.89 -34.90 -21.11
N GLU A 795 -0.18 -34.34 -22.09
CA GLU A 795 0.91 -33.36 -21.86
C GLU A 795 0.43 -32.12 -21.09
N MET A 796 -0.72 -31.54 -21.45
CA MET A 796 -1.28 -30.39 -20.74
C MET A 796 -1.66 -30.73 -19.30
N ILE A 797 -2.22 -31.92 -19.09
CA ILE A 797 -2.57 -32.43 -17.75
C ILE A 797 -1.30 -32.57 -16.90
N GLU A 798 -0.26 -33.20 -17.44
CA GLU A 798 1.02 -33.37 -16.74
C GLU A 798 1.66 -32.03 -16.35
N VAL A 799 1.67 -31.05 -17.26
CA VAL A 799 2.19 -29.71 -16.97
C VAL A 799 1.39 -29.03 -15.86
N LEU A 800 0.05 -29.11 -15.88
CA LEU A 800 -0.77 -28.53 -14.81
C LEU A 800 -0.56 -29.22 -13.47
N ASP A 801 -0.40 -30.54 -13.47
CA ASP A 801 -0.12 -31.31 -12.26
C ASP A 801 1.28 -30.96 -11.70
N GLU A 802 2.28 -30.78 -12.56
CA GLU A 802 3.62 -30.35 -12.16
C GLU A 802 3.61 -28.93 -11.56
N ILE A 803 2.99 -27.96 -12.23
CA ILE A 803 2.86 -26.59 -11.71
C ILE A 803 2.11 -26.61 -10.37
N THR A 804 1.03 -27.38 -10.27
CA THR A 804 0.25 -27.51 -9.05
C THR A 804 1.09 -28.08 -7.91
N LYS A 805 1.86 -29.13 -8.16
CA LYS A 805 2.78 -29.71 -7.19
C LYS A 805 3.85 -28.72 -6.76
N GLN A 806 4.47 -28.01 -7.71
CA GLN A 806 5.50 -27.01 -7.43
C GLN A 806 4.96 -25.82 -6.61
N LYS A 807 3.77 -25.33 -6.94
CA LYS A 807 3.17 -24.12 -6.33
C LYS A 807 2.53 -24.39 -4.97
N LEU A 808 1.86 -25.53 -4.81
CA LEU A 808 1.20 -25.88 -3.57
C LEU A 808 2.17 -26.56 -2.58
N GLY A 809 3.21 -27.26 -3.07
CA GLY A 809 4.22 -27.92 -2.24
C GLY A 809 3.76 -29.22 -1.57
N PHE A 810 2.47 -29.56 -1.68
CA PHE A 810 1.84 -30.79 -1.20
C PHE A 810 0.59 -31.07 -2.05
N ASP A 811 0.09 -32.30 -1.99
CA ASP A 811 -1.07 -32.70 -2.80
C ASP A 811 -2.39 -32.25 -2.15
N LEU A 812 -2.78 -31.00 -2.40
CA LEU A 812 -4.02 -30.43 -1.90
C LEU A 812 -5.26 -31.21 -2.37
N MET A 813 -5.20 -31.94 -3.49
CA MET A 813 -6.31 -32.78 -3.93
C MET A 813 -6.52 -33.96 -2.99
N ASN A 814 -5.43 -34.62 -2.57
CA ASN A 814 -5.46 -35.82 -1.73
C ASN A 814 -5.37 -35.57 -0.22
N THR A 815 -5.06 -34.35 0.22
CA THR A 815 -4.96 -34.03 1.66
C THR A 815 -6.35 -33.80 2.26
N SER A 816 -6.76 -34.57 3.27
CA SER A 816 -8.03 -34.31 3.98
C SER A 816 -7.98 -32.97 4.71
N VAL A 817 -8.95 -32.09 4.47
CA VAL A 817 -9.07 -30.80 5.18
C VAL A 817 -9.67 -31.06 6.57
N THR A 818 -8.88 -31.65 7.47
CA THR A 818 -9.23 -31.85 8.88
C THR A 818 -8.48 -30.84 9.76
N PRO A 819 -9.13 -30.24 10.79
CA PRO A 819 -8.46 -29.33 11.73
C PRO A 819 -7.43 -30.00 12.68
N LEU A 820 -6.98 -31.22 12.40
CA LEU A 820 -6.13 -32.03 13.27
C LEU A 820 -4.93 -32.59 12.50
N GLN A 821 -4.03 -31.71 12.06
CA GLN A 821 -2.64 -32.06 11.74
C GLN A 821 -1.74 -30.87 12.09
N ASN A 822 -1.81 -30.46 13.37
CA ASN A 822 -0.97 -29.39 13.91
C ASN A 822 0.44 -29.86 14.31
N ASP A 823 0.75 -31.16 14.26
CA ASP A 823 2.00 -31.66 14.88
C ASP A 823 3.18 -31.79 13.91
N LEU A 824 2.97 -31.81 12.58
CA LEU A 824 4.05 -32.01 11.61
C LEU A 824 4.62 -30.70 11.02
N LEU A 825 3.88 -29.59 11.06
CA LEU A 825 4.36 -28.27 10.63
C LEU A 825 4.99 -27.45 11.78
N VAL A 826 4.87 -27.93 13.02
CA VAL A 826 5.53 -27.34 14.19
C VAL A 826 7.02 -27.73 14.23
N GLU A 827 7.40 -28.92 13.79
CA GLU A 827 8.82 -29.34 13.79
C GLU A 827 9.72 -28.53 12.85
N GLU A 828 9.20 -28.01 11.73
CA GLU A 828 9.97 -27.13 10.83
C GLU A 828 10.14 -25.71 11.40
N LYS A 829 9.18 -25.21 12.18
CA LYS A 829 9.32 -23.93 12.91
C LYS A 829 10.33 -24.03 14.06
N THR A 830 10.44 -25.18 14.72
CA THR A 830 11.41 -25.39 15.81
C THR A 830 12.85 -25.39 15.31
N ARG A 831 13.12 -25.84 14.07
CA ARG A 831 14.47 -25.81 13.47
C ARG A 831 14.97 -24.40 13.14
N TYR A 832 14.09 -23.49 12.73
CA TYR A 832 14.47 -22.09 12.48
C TYR A 832 14.61 -21.27 13.78
N SER A 833 13.86 -21.62 14.83
CA SER A 833 14.04 -21.04 16.17
C SER A 833 15.37 -21.43 16.80
N PHE A 834 15.82 -22.67 16.62
CA PHE A 834 17.08 -23.18 17.20
C PHE A 834 18.33 -22.54 16.58
N LEU A 835 18.29 -22.18 15.29
CA LEU A 835 19.40 -21.49 14.62
C LEU A 835 19.51 -20.01 15.03
N HIS A 836 18.41 -19.39 15.49
CA HIS A 836 18.44 -18.01 15.96
C HIS A 836 19.03 -17.90 17.38
N GLU A 837 18.77 -18.88 18.25
CA GLU A 837 19.35 -18.93 19.61
C GLU A 837 20.86 -19.21 19.63
N TYR A 838 21.39 -19.97 18.65
CA TYR A 838 22.83 -20.27 18.55
C TYR A 838 23.67 -19.11 17.97
N LEU A 839 23.04 -18.13 17.33
CA LEU A 839 23.72 -16.96 16.75
C LEU A 839 23.67 -15.71 17.65
N THR A 840 22.97 -15.79 18.78
CA THR A 840 22.85 -14.70 19.76
C THR A 840 23.38 -15.05 21.16
N SER A 841 24.14 -16.14 21.31
CA SER A 841 24.93 -16.44 22.51
C SER A 841 26.34 -15.92 22.43
#